data_AF-A0A5B9Y5I6-F1
#
_entry.id   AF-A0A5B9Y5I6-F1
#
_cell.length_a   1.000
_cell.length_b   1.000
_cell.length_c   1.000
_cell.angle_alpha   90.00
_cell.angle_beta   90.00
_cell.angle_gamma   90.00
#
_symmetry.space_group_name_H-M   'P 1'
#
loop_
_entity.id
_entity.type
_entity.pdbx_description
1 polymer ?
#
loop_
_entity_poly.entity_id
_entity_poly.type
_entity_poly.pdbx_seq_one_letter_code
_entity_poly.pdbx_strand_id
1 'polypeptide(L)'
;MKVLKVFAPFSGVVQKIEKITDNAFASKALGDGVFIVPDNNVMLSPLEKAKLELIADTKHAYYFQQDEINLLVHVGLETVNLEGRPFKLISSLGDTVNLKTKIVEIDKTEISDNISLETPIVIEVNEFKEYKINFKKDGKRVEQGELLYELEYLKKEVTSDQIVKIDREINKYETIASQILQAIGGVKNQTNVFNCMTRLRFKIINKDLVDEKLIKQISIVKGINWAGEELQIIIGGEVHKVRQECSNLIENKNDQKTIENKKIPFKNKIAPALTSILFPTIPLLIGTGIIGGIQAILVVAGVLKNPSPTLPVSELDIFSVLFYVGSKVGIELIGVAFLYSTVKYLKGETPMAILLALLLTSRYLMGSGWVLFQLFGNDISIKSYESSVLPMIAAGFLVHYMNVWTKKWMPSSIDVVFRTAFVVFSSFLIIMFTVGPFFRIIEQILSKFVMLLGDIPYGLGLGIFAMLWQALVLTGTHVAIVTAISLPMTNEQLPSVMYSALQIAIVGQMGAAIAVAIRTKNNKIKQTAWGGMPGAVFGITEPLIYGVNLRKFWPFIYGSLGALIGGTVGGMFGLAQISRTGTGVMSYIGLGVGKNLIVGLIASLIALTSGFAITVLLYVDRKTEVKEFKKVNKTYINLLLKSKQISKKNEKIIEINDKLAKIGLKIKGENNYKQYEEVLISLSNKEIKLQKMNDKFTFKKDLMFKKAEKLKSVDIEKYNEFAIKYNNFVKGDNFELVENQIKQLNVNLEAEVKKYKNFTDEILKEIYEIIDNKDMKLDKQLTTFVKDKYYNALNIFEINYEINDEKTIDYKVLKLFYKEMKVGKINVK
;
A
#
# COMPACT_ATOMS: atom_id res chain seq x y z
N MET A 1 24.40 -50.10 -3.79
CA MET A 1 23.46 -49.83 -4.90
C MET A 1 22.06 -50.02 -4.35
N LYS A 2 21.19 -49.01 -4.47
CA LYS A 2 19.77 -49.14 -4.11
C LYS A 2 19.00 -49.61 -5.35
N VAL A 3 17.91 -50.35 -5.15
CA VAL A 3 17.06 -50.85 -6.22
C VAL A 3 15.64 -50.35 -6.02
N LEU A 4 15.11 -49.62 -7.01
CA LEU A 4 13.71 -49.20 -7.04
C LEU A 4 12.95 -50.03 -8.09
N LYS A 5 11.79 -50.57 -7.72
CA LYS A 5 10.91 -51.33 -8.61
C LYS A 5 9.75 -50.45 -9.04
N VAL A 6 9.54 -50.33 -10.35
CA VAL A 6 8.43 -49.56 -10.93
C VAL A 6 7.45 -50.50 -11.61
N PHE A 7 6.18 -50.40 -11.24
CA PHE A 7 5.09 -51.25 -11.69
C PHE A 7 4.14 -50.52 -12.62
N ALA A 8 3.40 -51.27 -13.43
CA ALA A 8 2.49 -50.75 -14.43
C ALA A 8 1.28 -50.06 -13.79
N PRO A 9 1.14 -48.73 -13.92
CA PRO A 9 0.01 -48.00 -13.35
C PRO A 9 -1.28 -48.21 -14.16
N PHE A 10 -1.17 -48.75 -15.38
CA PHE A 10 -2.26 -49.13 -16.28
C PHE A 10 -1.97 -50.52 -16.88
N SER A 11 -3.01 -51.17 -17.42
CA SER A 11 -2.82 -52.29 -18.36
C SER A 11 -2.64 -51.69 -19.76
N GLY A 12 -1.74 -52.22 -20.58
CA GLY A 12 -1.48 -51.63 -21.88
C GLY A 12 -0.16 -52.04 -22.52
N VAL A 13 0.18 -51.41 -23.64
CA VAL A 13 1.44 -51.65 -24.36
C VAL A 13 2.53 -50.75 -23.80
N VAL A 14 3.65 -51.33 -23.36
CA VAL A 14 4.79 -50.60 -22.81
C VAL A 14 5.97 -50.58 -23.77
N GLN A 15 6.59 -49.42 -23.91
CA GLN A 15 7.83 -49.24 -24.68
C GLN A 15 8.80 -48.33 -23.93
N LYS A 16 10.08 -48.40 -24.29
CA LYS A 16 11.10 -47.48 -23.79
C LYS A 16 10.76 -46.03 -24.08
N ILE A 17 11.10 -45.14 -23.16
CA ILE A 17 10.79 -43.70 -23.27
C ILE A 17 11.32 -43.05 -24.55
N GLU A 18 12.43 -43.55 -25.09
CA GLU A 18 13.07 -43.08 -26.34
C GLU A 18 12.16 -43.21 -27.59
N LYS A 19 11.14 -44.07 -27.55
CA LYS A 19 10.21 -44.31 -28.67
C LYS A 19 8.93 -43.48 -28.58
N ILE A 20 8.77 -42.68 -27.53
CA ILE A 20 7.57 -41.86 -27.35
C ILE A 20 7.53 -40.74 -28.40
N THR A 21 6.33 -40.30 -28.78
CA THR A 21 6.16 -39.29 -29.83
C THR A 21 6.61 -37.87 -29.40
N ASP A 22 6.60 -37.57 -28.11
CA ASP A 22 7.04 -36.27 -27.58
C ASP A 22 8.57 -36.15 -27.46
N ASN A 23 9.14 -35.13 -28.09
CA ASN A 23 10.59 -34.92 -28.14
C ASN A 23 11.23 -34.64 -26.76
N ALA A 24 10.51 -34.01 -25.82
CA ALA A 24 11.06 -33.70 -24.50
C ALA A 24 11.20 -34.96 -23.64
N PHE A 25 10.25 -35.89 -23.74
CA PHE A 25 10.36 -37.20 -23.12
C PHE A 25 11.32 -38.14 -23.87
N ALA A 26 11.28 -38.16 -25.21
CA ALA A 26 12.14 -39.03 -26.03
C ALA A 26 13.64 -38.73 -25.83
N SER A 27 13.99 -37.45 -25.63
CA SER A 27 15.36 -37.00 -25.33
C SER A 27 15.79 -37.22 -23.88
N LYS A 28 14.91 -37.76 -23.02
CA LYS A 28 15.12 -37.94 -21.57
C LYS A 28 15.34 -36.65 -20.78
N ALA A 29 15.02 -35.49 -21.37
CA ALA A 29 15.18 -34.19 -20.71
C ALA A 29 14.30 -34.06 -19.44
N LEU A 30 13.17 -34.76 -19.41
CA LEU A 30 12.21 -34.79 -18.30
C LEU A 30 12.33 -36.03 -17.39
N GLY A 31 13.34 -36.88 -17.62
CA GLY A 31 13.58 -38.12 -16.88
C GLY A 31 13.76 -39.34 -17.80
N ASP A 32 14.24 -40.44 -17.22
CA ASP A 32 14.40 -41.73 -17.92
C ASP A 32 13.40 -42.77 -17.39
N GLY A 33 12.97 -43.70 -18.25
CA GLY A 33 11.95 -44.69 -17.91
C GLY A 33 11.27 -45.32 -19.13
N VAL A 34 9.95 -45.44 -19.07
CA VAL A 34 9.09 -46.03 -20.12
C VAL A 34 7.87 -45.18 -20.35
N PHE A 35 7.12 -45.45 -21.42
CA PHE A 35 5.74 -45.00 -21.54
C PHE A 35 4.82 -46.19 -21.75
N ILE A 36 3.55 -46.02 -21.35
CA ILE A 36 2.48 -46.99 -21.55
C ILE A 36 1.35 -46.37 -22.35
N VAL A 37 0.76 -47.13 -23.28
CA VAL A 37 -0.51 -46.76 -23.90
C VAL A 37 -1.62 -47.55 -23.19
N PRO A 38 -2.49 -46.88 -22.40
CA PRO A 38 -3.41 -47.54 -21.47
C PRO A 38 -4.66 -48.11 -22.14
N ASP A 39 -4.95 -49.39 -21.89
CA ASP A 39 -6.19 -50.07 -22.27
C ASP A 39 -7.33 -49.75 -21.30
N ASN A 40 -6.99 -49.61 -20.01
CA ASN A 40 -7.94 -49.35 -18.93
C ASN A 40 -7.91 -47.90 -18.44
N ASN A 41 -8.94 -47.51 -17.71
CA ASN A 41 -9.21 -46.10 -17.39
C ASN A 41 -8.83 -45.71 -15.96
N VAL A 42 -8.38 -46.65 -15.13
CA VAL A 42 -8.10 -46.39 -13.72
C VAL A 42 -6.60 -46.52 -13.50
N MET A 43 -5.97 -45.50 -12.94
CA MET A 43 -4.55 -45.51 -12.59
C MET A 43 -4.36 -46.09 -11.19
N LEU A 44 -3.49 -47.09 -11.05
CA LEU A 44 -2.98 -47.52 -9.74
C LEU A 44 -1.63 -46.86 -9.44
N SER A 45 -1.20 -46.88 -8.18
CA SER A 45 0.15 -46.45 -7.84
C SER A 45 1.19 -47.33 -8.55
N PRO A 46 2.20 -46.74 -9.19
CA PRO A 46 3.30 -47.48 -9.82
C PRO A 46 4.36 -47.98 -8.82
N LEU A 47 4.18 -47.74 -7.52
CA LEU A 47 5.18 -47.98 -6.48
C LEU A 47 4.59 -48.75 -5.27
N GLU A 48 5.41 -49.57 -4.62
CA GLU A 48 5.00 -50.40 -3.49
C GLU A 48 4.59 -49.58 -2.26
N LYS A 49 5.30 -48.48 -2.01
CA LYS A 49 5.01 -47.56 -0.91
C LYS A 49 5.53 -46.17 -1.27
N ALA A 50 4.64 -45.28 -1.70
CA ALA A 50 4.98 -43.92 -2.09
C ALA A 50 4.04 -42.90 -1.44
N LYS A 51 4.48 -41.65 -1.36
CA LYS A 51 3.65 -40.49 -1.02
C LYS A 51 3.28 -39.77 -2.30
N LEU A 52 2.01 -39.40 -2.46
CA LEU A 52 1.57 -38.59 -3.60
C LEU A 52 1.95 -37.12 -3.32
N GLU A 53 3.09 -36.70 -3.87
CA GLU A 53 3.76 -35.45 -3.46
C GLU A 53 3.26 -34.23 -4.24
N LEU A 54 2.85 -34.43 -5.50
CA LEU A 54 2.26 -33.37 -6.33
C LEU A 54 1.23 -33.95 -7.29
N ILE A 55 0.12 -33.23 -7.45
CA ILE A 55 -0.87 -33.43 -8.50
C ILE A 55 -0.91 -32.11 -9.28
N ALA A 56 -0.71 -32.16 -10.60
CA ALA A 56 -0.76 -30.96 -11.42
C ALA A 56 -2.16 -30.31 -11.37
N ASP A 57 -2.24 -28.98 -11.55
CA ASP A 57 -3.49 -28.22 -11.45
C ASP A 57 -4.58 -28.75 -12.41
N THR A 58 -4.19 -29.16 -13.62
CA THR A 58 -5.08 -29.77 -14.62
C THR A 58 -5.15 -31.30 -14.51
N LYS A 59 -4.62 -31.89 -13.42
CA LYS A 59 -4.74 -33.31 -13.05
C LYS A 59 -4.21 -34.32 -14.08
N HIS A 60 -3.42 -33.88 -15.06
CA HIS A 60 -2.83 -34.76 -16.07
C HIS A 60 -1.54 -35.44 -15.59
N ALA A 61 -0.88 -34.91 -14.57
CA ALA A 61 0.42 -35.40 -14.09
C ALA A 61 0.46 -35.58 -12.57
N TYR A 62 1.18 -36.62 -12.15
CA TYR A 62 1.26 -37.10 -10.78
C TYR A 62 2.69 -37.41 -10.41
N TYR A 63 3.17 -36.83 -9.30
CA TYR A 63 4.48 -37.12 -8.73
C TYR A 63 4.35 -38.01 -7.51
N PHE A 64 5.03 -39.15 -7.56
CA PHE A 64 5.13 -40.10 -6.47
C PHE A 64 6.52 -40.03 -5.86
N GLN A 65 6.60 -39.82 -4.56
CA GLN A 65 7.85 -39.84 -3.82
C GLN A 65 7.98 -41.18 -3.09
N GLN A 66 9.03 -41.95 -3.38
CA GLN A 66 9.44 -43.10 -2.57
C GLN A 66 10.91 -42.88 -2.16
N ASP A 67 11.14 -42.88 -0.85
CA ASP A 67 12.40 -42.44 -0.24
C ASP A 67 12.79 -41.02 -0.71
N GLU A 68 13.88 -40.91 -1.48
CA GLU A 68 14.40 -39.65 -2.02
C GLU A 68 14.33 -39.62 -3.56
N ILE A 69 13.44 -40.42 -4.16
CA ILE A 69 13.22 -40.46 -5.61
C ILE A 69 11.81 -39.96 -5.92
N ASN A 70 11.73 -39.06 -6.90
CA ASN A 70 10.47 -38.62 -7.49
C ASN A 70 10.23 -39.34 -8.82
N LEU A 71 9.12 -40.05 -8.91
CA LEU A 71 8.61 -40.68 -10.12
C LEU A 71 7.44 -39.86 -10.67
N LEU A 72 7.53 -39.44 -11.93
CA LEU A 72 6.48 -38.75 -12.65
C LEU A 72 5.67 -39.75 -13.48
N VAL A 73 4.35 -39.70 -13.33
CA VAL A 73 3.39 -40.30 -14.28
C VAL A 73 2.61 -39.19 -14.95
N HIS A 74 2.75 -39.05 -16.27
CA HIS A 74 2.05 -38.06 -17.09
C HIS A 74 1.01 -38.76 -17.96
N VAL A 75 -0.28 -38.58 -17.70
CA VAL A 75 -1.36 -39.36 -18.31
C VAL A 75 -1.79 -38.74 -19.64
N GLY A 76 -1.28 -39.26 -20.75
CA GLY A 76 -1.51 -38.75 -22.11
C GLY A 76 -0.75 -37.45 -22.39
N LEU A 77 -0.16 -37.30 -23.58
CA LEU A 77 0.78 -36.21 -23.88
C LEU A 77 0.12 -34.82 -23.91
N GLU A 78 -1.10 -34.72 -24.44
CA GLU A 78 -1.77 -33.43 -24.66
C GLU A 78 -2.98 -33.20 -23.74
N THR A 79 -3.19 -34.09 -22.76
CA THR A 79 -4.35 -34.03 -21.85
C THR A 79 -4.32 -32.83 -20.90
N VAL A 80 -3.16 -32.17 -20.76
CA VAL A 80 -3.03 -30.88 -20.07
C VAL A 80 -4.00 -29.83 -20.63
N ASN A 81 -4.25 -29.86 -21.95
CA ASN A 81 -5.16 -28.95 -22.64
C ASN A 81 -6.65 -29.19 -22.32
N LEU A 82 -6.97 -30.28 -21.63
CA LEU A 82 -8.33 -30.64 -21.24
C LEU A 82 -8.75 -30.05 -19.89
N GLU A 83 -7.87 -29.27 -19.24
CA GLU A 83 -8.12 -28.51 -18.01
C GLU A 83 -8.70 -29.36 -16.84
N GLY A 84 -8.31 -30.63 -16.76
CA GLY A 84 -8.73 -31.51 -15.68
C GLY A 84 -10.12 -32.13 -15.81
N ARG A 85 -10.84 -31.88 -16.92
CA ARG A 85 -12.16 -32.45 -17.18
C ARG A 85 -12.21 -33.99 -17.22
N PRO A 86 -11.29 -34.70 -17.90
CA PRO A 86 -11.37 -36.17 -17.99
C PRO A 86 -10.88 -36.86 -16.71
N PHE A 87 -10.34 -36.13 -15.73
CA PHE A 87 -9.65 -36.72 -14.57
C PHE A 87 -10.48 -36.61 -13.29
N LYS A 88 -11.03 -37.75 -12.87
CA LYS A 88 -11.73 -37.90 -11.59
C LYS A 88 -10.77 -38.47 -10.53
N LEU A 89 -10.27 -37.59 -9.68
CA LEU A 89 -9.34 -37.97 -8.60
C LEU A 89 -10.02 -38.89 -7.58
N ILE A 90 -9.30 -39.93 -7.18
CA ILE A 90 -9.70 -40.88 -6.13
C ILE A 90 -8.83 -40.68 -4.88
N SER A 91 -7.53 -40.43 -5.05
CA SER A 91 -6.60 -40.11 -3.95
C SER A 91 -6.34 -38.60 -3.84
N SER A 92 -5.97 -38.16 -2.63
CA SER A 92 -5.68 -36.77 -2.31
C SER A 92 -4.17 -36.52 -2.20
N LEU A 93 -3.76 -35.27 -2.42
CA LEU A 93 -2.38 -34.83 -2.24
C LEU A 93 -1.91 -35.12 -0.80
N GLY A 94 -0.72 -35.74 -0.67
CA GLY A 94 -0.13 -36.12 0.61
C GLY A 94 -0.46 -37.54 1.08
N ASP A 95 -1.37 -38.26 0.41
CA ASP A 95 -1.72 -39.64 0.76
C ASP A 95 -0.52 -40.59 0.60
N THR A 96 -0.41 -41.56 1.50
CA THR A 96 0.49 -42.71 1.34
C THR A 96 -0.22 -43.80 0.55
N VAL A 97 0.36 -44.20 -0.58
CA VAL A 97 -0.25 -45.09 -1.58
C VAL A 97 0.60 -46.35 -1.79
N ASN A 98 -0.06 -47.43 -2.23
CA ASN A 98 0.57 -48.71 -2.59
C ASN A 98 0.01 -49.23 -3.91
N LEU A 99 0.52 -50.37 -4.41
CA LEU A 99 0.14 -50.96 -5.70
C LEU A 99 -1.37 -51.22 -5.90
N LYS A 100 -2.17 -51.27 -4.83
CA LYS A 100 -3.63 -51.46 -4.90
C LYS A 100 -4.42 -50.16 -4.82
N THR A 101 -3.76 -49.04 -4.50
CA THR A 101 -4.41 -47.73 -4.36
C THR A 101 -4.74 -47.15 -5.73
N LYS A 102 -6.01 -46.85 -5.96
CA LYS A 102 -6.50 -46.14 -7.14
C LYS A 102 -6.26 -44.64 -6.98
N ILE A 103 -5.59 -44.02 -7.95
CA ILE A 103 -5.18 -42.61 -7.90
C ILE A 103 -6.17 -41.72 -8.65
N VAL A 104 -6.46 -42.07 -9.90
CA VAL A 104 -7.37 -41.32 -10.77
C VAL A 104 -8.14 -42.29 -11.68
N GLU A 105 -9.39 -41.93 -11.97
CA GLU A 105 -10.22 -42.53 -13.00
C GLU A 105 -10.34 -41.55 -14.18
N ILE A 106 -10.08 -42.06 -15.39
CA ILE A 106 -10.06 -41.33 -16.65
C ILE A 106 -11.39 -41.54 -17.37
N ASP A 107 -12.12 -40.46 -17.61
CA ASP A 107 -13.30 -40.50 -18.46
C ASP A 107 -12.89 -40.39 -19.94
N LYS A 108 -12.87 -41.53 -20.64
CA LYS A 108 -12.54 -41.60 -22.07
C LYS A 108 -13.52 -40.83 -22.96
N THR A 109 -14.75 -40.55 -22.51
CA THR A 109 -15.72 -39.80 -23.31
C THR A 109 -15.36 -38.32 -23.47
N GLU A 110 -14.51 -37.81 -22.57
CA GLU A 110 -14.01 -36.43 -22.56
C GLU A 110 -12.66 -36.29 -23.29
N ILE A 111 -12.14 -37.38 -23.89
CA ILE A 111 -10.88 -37.39 -24.63
C ILE A 111 -11.17 -37.59 -26.11
N SER A 112 -10.87 -36.58 -26.92
CA SER A 112 -11.00 -36.65 -28.38
C SER A 112 -10.05 -37.70 -28.97
N ASP A 113 -10.46 -38.37 -30.05
CA ASP A 113 -9.68 -39.40 -30.77
C ASP A 113 -8.29 -38.92 -31.23
N ASN A 114 -8.09 -37.60 -31.31
CA ASN A 114 -6.88 -36.95 -31.79
C ASN A 114 -5.80 -36.81 -30.70
N ILE A 115 -6.13 -37.08 -29.42
CA ILE A 115 -5.23 -36.89 -28.28
C ILE A 115 -4.51 -38.19 -27.96
N SER A 116 -3.17 -38.16 -27.98
CA SER A 116 -2.36 -39.32 -27.63
C SER A 116 -2.47 -39.66 -26.15
N LEU A 117 -2.83 -40.91 -25.86
CA LEU A 117 -2.85 -41.49 -24.50
C LEU A 117 -1.49 -42.07 -24.08
N GLU A 118 -0.43 -41.86 -24.87
CA GLU A 118 0.92 -42.20 -24.45
C GLU A 118 1.21 -41.57 -23.08
N THR A 119 1.45 -42.42 -22.09
CA THR A 119 1.57 -42.05 -20.68
C THR A 119 3.00 -42.28 -20.22
N PRO A 120 3.87 -41.25 -20.23
CA PRO A 120 5.21 -41.33 -19.66
C PRO A 120 5.21 -41.73 -18.19
N ILE A 121 6.12 -42.64 -17.82
CA ILE A 121 6.44 -43.05 -16.46
C ILE A 121 7.96 -42.94 -16.31
N VAL A 122 8.40 -41.81 -15.76
CA VAL A 122 9.82 -41.40 -15.78
C VAL A 122 10.32 -41.00 -14.40
N ILE A 123 11.61 -41.24 -14.17
CA ILE A 123 12.32 -40.85 -12.95
C ILE A 123 13.31 -39.74 -13.29
N GLU A 124 13.41 -38.74 -12.43
CA GLU A 124 14.43 -37.70 -12.56
C GLU A 124 15.82 -38.29 -12.26
N VAL A 125 16.69 -38.34 -13.28
CA VAL A 125 18.00 -39.01 -13.19
C VAL A 125 19.17 -38.08 -12.85
N ASN A 126 18.93 -36.76 -12.78
CA ASN A 126 19.98 -35.74 -12.54
C ASN A 126 20.68 -35.89 -11.17
N GLU A 127 20.00 -36.49 -10.21
CA GLU A 127 20.47 -36.70 -8.84
C GLU A 127 21.37 -37.95 -8.67
N PHE A 128 21.46 -38.80 -9.69
CA PHE A 128 22.26 -40.02 -9.64
C PHE A 128 23.69 -39.79 -10.16
N LYS A 129 24.66 -40.43 -9.49
CA LYS A 129 26.06 -40.48 -9.94
C LYS A 129 26.21 -41.50 -11.07
N GLU A 130 25.60 -42.67 -10.86
CA GLU A 130 25.46 -43.75 -11.84
C GLU A 130 24.08 -44.39 -11.66
N TYR A 131 23.44 -44.74 -12.76
CA TYR A 131 22.17 -45.49 -12.75
C TYR A 131 22.11 -46.47 -13.92
N LYS A 132 21.34 -47.56 -13.73
CA LYS A 132 21.07 -48.56 -14.73
C LYS A 132 19.61 -49.00 -14.64
N ILE A 133 18.90 -48.95 -15.76
CA ILE A 133 17.50 -49.42 -15.86
C ILE A 133 17.49 -50.82 -16.46
N ASN A 134 17.08 -51.80 -15.67
CA ASN A 134 16.87 -53.17 -16.09
C ASN A 134 15.40 -53.37 -16.50
N PHE A 135 15.08 -53.13 -17.77
CA PHE A 135 13.74 -53.34 -18.33
C PHE A 135 13.36 -54.83 -18.26
N LYS A 136 12.20 -55.15 -17.67
CA LYS A 136 11.66 -56.52 -17.62
C LYS A 136 10.68 -56.78 -18.76
N LYS A 137 10.05 -55.74 -19.29
CA LYS A 137 9.08 -55.79 -20.41
C LYS A 137 9.35 -54.62 -21.36
N ASP A 138 9.59 -54.90 -22.65
CA ASP A 138 9.77 -53.90 -23.72
C ASP A 138 9.00 -54.39 -24.96
N GLY A 139 8.13 -53.55 -25.53
CA GLY A 139 7.32 -53.86 -26.71
C GLY A 139 6.25 -54.92 -26.48
N LYS A 140 5.86 -55.18 -25.23
CA LYS A 140 4.85 -56.18 -24.86
C LYS A 140 3.68 -55.51 -24.13
N ARG A 141 2.50 -56.12 -24.26
CA ARG A 141 1.35 -55.80 -23.42
C ARG A 141 1.60 -56.30 -22.00
N VAL A 142 1.29 -55.46 -21.00
CA VAL A 142 1.39 -55.76 -19.57
C VAL A 142 0.03 -55.59 -18.90
N GLU A 143 -0.24 -56.39 -17.88
CA GLU A 143 -1.36 -56.16 -16.97
C GLU A 143 -1.00 -55.13 -15.90
N GLN A 144 -2.00 -54.38 -15.45
CA GLN A 144 -1.85 -53.40 -14.38
C GLN A 144 -1.29 -54.06 -13.10
N GLY A 145 -0.26 -53.45 -12.51
CA GLY A 145 0.46 -53.99 -11.36
C GLY A 145 1.62 -54.95 -11.70
N GLU A 146 1.91 -55.22 -12.98
CA GLU A 146 3.12 -55.95 -13.38
C GLU A 146 4.39 -55.09 -13.24
N LEU A 147 5.53 -55.73 -12.94
CA LEU A 147 6.83 -55.07 -12.86
C LEU A 147 7.32 -54.63 -14.26
N LEU A 148 7.55 -53.33 -14.44
CA LEU A 148 8.03 -52.75 -15.70
C LEU A 148 9.55 -52.81 -15.80
N TYR A 149 10.23 -52.22 -14.80
CA TYR A 149 11.68 -52.15 -14.74
C TYR A 149 12.19 -52.04 -13.30
N GLU A 150 13.46 -52.39 -13.13
CA GLU A 150 14.21 -52.20 -11.89
C GLU A 150 15.28 -51.14 -12.14
N LEU A 151 15.29 -50.07 -11.33
CA LEU A 151 16.31 -49.03 -11.35
C LEU A 151 17.37 -49.36 -10.30
N GLU A 152 18.57 -49.73 -10.74
CA GLU A 152 19.76 -49.78 -9.90
C GLU A 152 20.45 -48.42 -9.93
N TYR A 153 20.66 -47.79 -8.78
CA TYR A 153 21.26 -46.45 -8.73
C TYR A 153 22.26 -46.28 -7.57
N LEU A 154 23.24 -45.43 -7.85
CA LEU A 154 24.18 -44.83 -6.91
C LEU A 154 23.86 -43.33 -6.87
N LYS A 155 23.21 -42.89 -5.79
CA LYS A 155 22.94 -41.46 -5.58
C LYS A 155 24.27 -40.71 -5.44
N LYS A 156 24.33 -39.46 -5.92
CA LYS A 156 25.42 -38.56 -5.53
C LYS A 156 25.35 -38.39 -4.01
N GLU A 157 26.26 -39.01 -3.26
CA GLU A 157 26.41 -38.69 -1.84
C GLU A 157 26.91 -37.25 -1.74
N VAL A 158 25.97 -36.33 -1.50
CA VAL A 158 26.28 -35.09 -0.81
C VAL A 158 26.26 -35.47 0.66
N THR A 159 27.42 -35.78 1.22
CA THR A 159 27.56 -35.96 2.66
C THR A 159 27.13 -34.65 3.33
N SER A 160 26.00 -34.71 4.04
CA SER A 160 25.43 -33.63 4.85
C SER A 160 26.39 -33.09 5.92
N ASP A 161 27.49 -33.82 6.19
CA ASP A 161 28.45 -33.49 7.24
C ASP A 161 29.40 -32.34 6.88
N GLN A 162 29.48 -31.93 5.62
CA GLN A 162 30.33 -30.81 5.21
C GLN A 162 29.60 -29.48 5.05
N ILE A 163 28.27 -29.43 4.99
CA ILE A 163 27.53 -28.18 4.73
C ILE A 163 27.28 -27.44 6.05
N VAL A 164 27.95 -26.30 6.22
CA VAL A 164 27.77 -25.44 7.39
C VAL A 164 26.34 -24.90 7.40
N LYS A 165 25.60 -25.24 8.46
CA LYS A 165 24.23 -24.77 8.66
C LYS A 165 24.26 -23.27 8.96
N ILE A 166 23.53 -22.50 8.17
CA ILE A 166 23.32 -21.07 8.44
C ILE A 166 22.21 -20.94 9.48
N ASP A 167 22.56 -20.47 10.68
CA ASP A 167 21.58 -20.16 11.73
C ASP A 167 20.92 -18.82 11.44
N ARG A 168 19.84 -18.87 10.63
CA ARG A 168 19.14 -17.68 10.17
C ARG A 168 18.54 -16.92 11.37
N GLU A 169 19.09 -15.74 11.65
CA GLU A 169 18.41 -14.74 12.46
C GLU A 169 17.22 -14.16 11.67
N ILE A 170 16.06 -14.13 12.31
CA ILE A 170 14.78 -13.64 11.79
C ILE A 170 14.97 -12.25 11.15
N ASN A 171 14.44 -12.07 9.94
CA ASN A 171 14.52 -10.79 9.21
C ASN A 171 13.88 -9.66 10.05
N LYS A 172 14.46 -8.46 10.09
CA LYS A 172 13.88 -7.29 10.82
C LYS A 172 12.39 -7.11 10.50
N TYR A 173 12.01 -7.24 9.24
CA TYR A 173 10.62 -7.06 8.81
C TYR A 173 9.71 -8.21 9.27
N GLU A 174 10.25 -9.41 9.46
CA GLU A 174 9.56 -10.58 9.99
C GLU A 174 9.31 -10.44 11.50
N THR A 175 10.30 -9.93 12.26
CA THR A 175 10.11 -9.56 13.67
C THR A 175 9.04 -8.48 13.83
N ILE A 176 9.09 -7.43 12.99
CA ILE A 176 8.09 -6.36 12.98
C ILE A 176 6.71 -6.91 12.60
N ALA A 177 6.62 -7.75 11.57
CA ALA A 177 5.38 -8.39 11.16
C ALA A 177 4.79 -9.25 12.28
N SER A 178 5.61 -10.01 12.99
CA SER A 178 5.21 -10.81 14.15
C SER A 178 4.68 -9.95 15.28
N GLN A 179 5.37 -8.86 15.65
CA GLN A 179 4.92 -7.89 16.66
C GLN A 179 3.59 -7.25 16.28
N ILE A 180 3.41 -6.86 15.02
CA ILE A 180 2.17 -6.28 14.51
C ILE A 180 1.04 -7.31 14.58
N LEU A 181 1.27 -8.55 14.12
CA LEU A 181 0.28 -9.62 14.15
C LEU A 181 -0.13 -9.98 15.59
N GLN A 182 0.79 -9.94 16.54
CA GLN A 182 0.49 -10.13 17.96
C GLN A 182 -0.36 -8.98 18.50
N ALA A 183 0.02 -7.73 18.21
CA ALA A 183 -0.66 -6.56 18.71
C ALA A 183 -2.07 -6.36 18.14
N ILE A 184 -2.39 -6.93 16.97
CA ILE A 184 -3.77 -6.93 16.43
C ILE A 184 -4.64 -8.06 16.98
N GLY A 185 -4.18 -8.84 17.97
CA GLY A 185 -4.94 -9.98 18.52
C GLY A 185 -4.72 -11.30 17.77
N GLY A 186 -3.64 -11.41 16.99
CA GLY A 186 -3.23 -12.64 16.30
C GLY A 186 -3.70 -12.76 14.85
N VAL A 187 -3.15 -13.75 14.13
CA VAL A 187 -3.45 -14.06 12.70
C VAL A 187 -4.94 -14.27 12.44
N LYS A 188 -5.68 -14.78 13.44
CA LYS A 188 -7.12 -15.09 13.35
C LYS A 188 -8.01 -13.85 13.48
N ASN A 189 -7.51 -12.73 14.00
CA ASN A 189 -8.29 -11.50 14.18
C ASN A 189 -8.27 -10.57 12.95
N GLN A 190 -7.79 -11.06 11.80
CA GLN A 190 -7.77 -10.31 10.54
C GLN A 190 -8.28 -11.16 9.38
N THR A 191 -8.94 -10.51 8.42
CA THR A 191 -9.48 -11.17 7.21
C THR A 191 -8.64 -10.91 5.97
N ASN A 192 -7.84 -9.84 5.97
CA ASN A 192 -6.98 -9.50 4.86
C ASN A 192 -5.85 -8.56 5.31
N VAL A 193 -4.66 -8.75 4.74
CA VAL A 193 -3.51 -7.86 4.88
C VAL A 193 -3.08 -7.31 3.52
N PHE A 194 -3.01 -6.00 3.41
CA PHE A 194 -2.55 -5.31 2.21
C PHE A 194 -1.85 -4.01 2.59
N ASN A 195 -1.13 -3.40 1.65
CA ASN A 195 -0.46 -2.13 1.90
C ASN A 195 -0.67 -1.17 0.74
N CYS A 196 -0.72 0.13 1.03
CA CYS A 196 -0.48 1.17 0.03
C CYS A 196 1.02 1.55 0.04
N MET A 197 1.38 2.73 -0.47
CA MET A 197 2.78 3.20 -0.50
C MET A 197 3.39 3.43 0.88
N THR A 198 2.56 3.75 1.88
CA THR A 198 3.04 4.16 3.21
C THR A 198 2.31 3.53 4.37
N ARG A 199 1.22 2.78 4.14
CA ARG A 199 0.40 2.20 5.20
C ARG A 199 0.14 0.72 4.99
N LEU A 200 0.32 -0.03 6.07
CA LEU A 200 -0.05 -1.43 6.19
C LEU A 200 -1.49 -1.45 6.71
N ARG A 201 -2.34 -2.25 6.11
CA ARG A 201 -3.78 -2.25 6.35
C ARG A 201 -4.23 -3.65 6.71
N PHE A 202 -4.92 -3.75 7.83
CA PHE A 202 -5.59 -4.96 8.26
C PHE A 202 -7.09 -4.70 8.32
N LYS A 203 -7.87 -5.64 7.78
CA LYS A 203 -9.30 -5.66 8.03
C LYS A 203 -9.57 -6.52 9.27
N ILE A 204 -9.83 -5.87 10.39
CA ILE A 204 -9.92 -6.47 11.73
C ILE A 204 -11.32 -7.03 11.97
N ILE A 205 -11.41 -8.18 12.65
CA ILE A 205 -12.69 -8.83 12.98
C ILE A 205 -13.23 -8.28 14.30
N ASN A 206 -12.39 -8.21 15.33
CA ASN A 206 -12.74 -7.67 16.65
C ASN A 206 -11.71 -6.61 17.08
N LYS A 207 -12.19 -5.38 17.30
CA LYS A 207 -11.35 -4.24 17.69
C LYS A 207 -10.84 -4.32 19.12
N ASP A 208 -11.58 -4.95 20.02
CA ASP A 208 -11.24 -4.98 21.45
C ASP A 208 -9.97 -5.81 21.72
N LEU A 209 -9.58 -6.66 20.77
CA LEU A 209 -8.34 -7.46 20.82
C LEU A 209 -7.12 -6.71 20.27
N VAL A 210 -7.29 -5.50 19.74
CA VAL A 210 -6.20 -4.71 19.15
C VAL A 210 -5.58 -3.82 20.22
N ASP A 211 -4.30 -4.04 20.51
CA ASP A 211 -3.50 -3.18 21.37
C ASP A 211 -2.83 -2.06 20.55
N GLU A 212 -3.53 -0.93 20.45
CA GLU A 212 -3.06 0.26 19.76
C GLU A 212 -1.77 0.84 20.35
N LYS A 213 -1.56 0.73 21.66
CA LYS A 213 -0.37 1.28 22.33
C LYS A 213 0.86 0.49 21.92
N LEU A 214 0.74 -0.83 21.90
CA LEU A 214 1.80 -1.74 21.47
C LEU A 214 2.16 -1.49 20.00
N ILE A 215 1.17 -1.28 19.12
CA ILE A 215 1.41 -0.94 17.71
C ILE A 215 2.15 0.38 17.55
N LYS A 216 1.78 1.43 18.30
CA LYS A 216 2.45 2.75 18.27
C LYS A 216 3.89 2.72 18.81
N GLN A 217 4.22 1.73 19.64
CA GLN A 217 5.58 1.55 20.19
C GLN A 217 6.53 0.86 19.21
N ILE A 218 6.03 0.18 18.18
CA ILE A 218 6.85 -0.48 17.16
C ILE A 218 7.64 0.60 16.39
N SER A 219 8.98 0.46 16.37
CA SER A 219 9.91 1.50 15.91
C SER A 219 9.67 2.07 14.50
N ILE A 220 9.08 1.28 13.58
CA ILE A 220 8.80 1.72 12.20
C ILE A 220 7.41 2.36 12.06
N VAL A 221 6.54 2.22 13.06
CA VAL A 221 5.16 2.73 13.04
C VAL A 221 5.17 4.21 13.40
N LYS A 222 4.76 5.04 12.44
CA LYS A 222 4.69 6.50 12.54
C LYS A 222 3.34 6.99 13.07
N GLY A 223 2.35 6.11 13.07
CA GLY A 223 1.00 6.38 13.55
C GLY A 223 0.04 5.27 13.14
N ILE A 224 -1.17 5.32 13.70
CA ILE A 224 -2.27 4.44 13.31
C ILE A 224 -3.51 5.28 13.01
N ASN A 225 -4.36 4.79 12.13
CA ASN A 225 -5.66 5.39 11.85
C ASN A 225 -6.69 4.29 11.61
N TRP A 226 -7.93 4.55 12.00
CA TRP A 226 -9.05 3.65 11.74
C TRP A 226 -9.93 4.18 10.62
N ALA A 227 -10.28 3.29 9.69
CA ALA A 227 -11.27 3.54 8.65
C ALA A 227 -12.35 2.46 8.72
N GLY A 228 -13.34 2.65 9.61
CA GLY A 228 -14.33 1.61 9.91
C GLY A 228 -13.67 0.44 10.66
N GLU A 229 -13.74 -0.77 10.10
CA GLU A 229 -13.07 -1.99 10.64
C GLU A 229 -11.65 -2.18 10.08
N GLU A 230 -11.16 -1.24 9.28
CA GLU A 230 -9.80 -1.28 8.74
C GLU A 230 -8.84 -0.51 9.66
N LEU A 231 -7.87 -1.23 10.23
CA LEU A 231 -6.74 -0.66 10.94
C LEU A 231 -5.64 -0.31 9.93
N GLN A 232 -5.29 0.97 9.85
CA GLN A 232 -4.21 1.46 9.00
C GLN A 232 -2.99 1.85 9.86
N ILE A 233 -1.92 1.09 9.71
CA ILE A 233 -0.63 1.31 10.38
C ILE A 233 0.27 2.07 9.42
N ILE A 234 0.67 3.28 9.78
CA ILE A 234 1.50 4.17 8.96
C ILE A 234 2.96 3.78 9.18
N ILE A 235 3.64 3.25 8.15
CA ILE A 235 5.02 2.75 8.21
C ILE A 235 5.95 3.63 7.35
N GLY A 236 5.51 4.02 6.15
CA GLY A 236 6.31 4.75 5.16
C GLY A 236 6.74 3.84 3.99
N GLY A 237 7.75 4.26 3.21
CA GLY A 237 8.12 3.61 1.95
C GLY A 237 8.52 2.13 2.05
N GLU A 238 8.83 1.64 3.25
CA GLU A 238 9.23 0.24 3.50
C GLU A 238 8.06 -0.70 3.76
N VAL A 239 6.83 -0.20 3.69
CA VAL A 239 5.62 -0.93 4.11
C VAL A 239 5.34 -2.20 3.30
N HIS A 240 5.78 -2.27 2.05
CA HIS A 240 5.64 -3.44 1.20
C HIS A 240 6.42 -4.65 1.75
N LYS A 241 7.60 -4.40 2.34
CA LYS A 241 8.44 -5.43 2.96
C LYS A 241 7.78 -6.03 4.20
N VAL A 242 7.23 -5.16 5.05
CA VAL A 242 6.49 -5.60 6.26
C VAL A 242 5.23 -6.37 5.87
N ARG A 243 4.49 -5.92 4.84
CA ARG A 243 3.30 -6.63 4.35
C ARG A 243 3.64 -8.03 3.85
N GLN A 244 4.73 -8.18 3.10
CA GLN A 244 5.15 -9.47 2.57
C GLN A 244 5.43 -10.46 3.71
N GLU A 245 6.16 -10.04 4.74
CA GLU A 245 6.41 -10.91 5.89
C GLU A 245 5.14 -11.20 6.72
N CYS A 246 4.21 -10.23 6.84
CA CYS A 246 2.90 -10.50 7.41
C CYS A 246 2.16 -11.58 6.62
N SER A 247 2.15 -11.49 5.28
CA SER A 247 1.53 -12.50 4.41
C SER A 247 2.20 -13.87 4.60
N ASN A 248 3.53 -13.95 4.60
CA ASN A 248 4.26 -15.20 4.83
C ASN A 248 3.90 -15.84 6.19
N LEU A 249 3.84 -15.04 7.26
CA LEU A 249 3.50 -15.52 8.61
C LEU A 249 2.02 -15.94 8.74
N ILE A 250 1.13 -15.37 7.94
CA ILE A 250 -0.29 -15.74 7.86
C ILE A 250 -0.47 -17.02 7.05
N GLU A 251 0.22 -17.14 5.91
CA GLU A 251 0.17 -18.32 5.03
C GLU A 251 0.75 -19.56 5.71
N ASN A 252 1.86 -19.41 6.44
CA ASN A 252 2.46 -20.49 7.24
C ASN A 252 1.58 -20.98 8.42
N LYS A 253 0.44 -20.32 8.70
CA LYS A 253 -0.40 -20.60 9.88
C LYS A 253 -1.87 -20.91 9.59
N ASN A 254 -2.33 -20.93 8.33
CA ASN A 254 -3.76 -21.09 8.03
C ASN A 254 -4.10 -22.32 7.20
N ASP A 255 -4.54 -23.37 7.91
CA ASP A 255 -5.71 -24.17 7.51
C ASP A 255 -6.95 -23.24 7.46
N GLN A 256 -7.55 -23.07 6.29
CA GLN A 256 -8.66 -22.14 6.10
C GLN A 256 -10.02 -22.76 6.50
N LYS A 257 -10.75 -22.06 7.39
CA LYS A 257 -12.22 -21.99 7.35
C LYS A 257 -12.68 -20.54 7.40
N THR A 258 -13.49 -20.17 6.41
CA THR A 258 -14.14 -18.86 6.24
C THR A 258 -15.38 -18.74 7.15
N ILE A 259 -15.50 -17.61 7.86
CA ILE A 259 -16.75 -17.22 8.56
C ILE A 259 -17.19 -15.83 8.07
N GLU A 260 -18.51 -15.67 7.93
CA GLU A 260 -19.25 -14.63 7.23
C GLU A 260 -19.09 -13.19 7.75
N ASN A 261 -19.19 -12.21 6.83
CA ASN A 261 -19.13 -10.76 7.10
C ASN A 261 -20.50 -10.16 7.45
N LYS A 262 -20.60 -9.35 8.51
CA LYS A 262 -21.71 -8.40 8.74
C LYS A 262 -21.64 -7.21 7.76
N LYS A 263 -22.81 -6.73 7.32
CA LYS A 263 -22.99 -5.61 6.37
C LYS A 263 -22.68 -4.24 7.01
N ILE A 264 -21.79 -3.48 6.37
CA ILE A 264 -21.33 -2.13 6.77
C ILE A 264 -22.20 -1.02 6.12
N PRO A 265 -22.46 0.12 6.79
CA PRO A 265 -23.20 1.27 6.23
C PRO A 265 -22.53 1.95 5.01
N PHE A 266 -23.34 2.47 4.08
CA PHE A 266 -22.93 2.97 2.75
C PHE A 266 -22.01 4.21 2.76
N LYS A 267 -22.22 5.15 3.69
CA LYS A 267 -21.47 6.43 3.73
C LYS A 267 -19.97 6.29 4.06
N ASN A 268 -19.57 5.19 4.71
CA ASN A 268 -18.16 4.94 5.08
C ASN A 268 -17.39 4.11 4.02
N LYS A 269 -18.02 3.76 2.89
CA LYS A 269 -17.41 2.89 1.84
C LYS A 269 -16.73 3.64 0.71
N ILE A 270 -17.17 4.85 0.39
CA ILE A 270 -16.85 5.51 -0.89
C ILE A 270 -15.38 5.94 -0.96
N ALA A 271 -14.88 6.66 0.05
CA ALA A 271 -13.49 7.15 0.05
C ALA A 271 -12.46 6.01 0.14
N PRO A 272 -12.61 4.98 1.02
CA PRO A 272 -11.73 3.83 1.01
C PRO A 272 -11.78 3.03 -0.29
N ALA A 273 -12.97 2.82 -0.87
CA ALA A 273 -13.12 2.09 -2.13
C ALA A 273 -12.42 2.80 -3.29
N LEU A 274 -12.63 4.11 -3.45
CA LEU A 274 -11.96 4.89 -4.48
C LEU A 274 -10.44 4.80 -4.32
N THR A 275 -9.94 4.95 -3.09
CA THR A 275 -8.50 4.88 -2.83
C THR A 275 -7.92 3.49 -3.14
N SER A 276 -8.63 2.42 -2.78
CA SER A 276 -8.23 1.03 -3.07
C SER A 276 -8.25 0.70 -4.56
N ILE A 277 -9.12 1.34 -5.34
CA ILE A 277 -9.20 1.20 -6.80
C ILE A 277 -8.06 1.97 -7.50
N LEU A 278 -7.72 3.16 -7.00
CA LEU A 278 -6.73 4.03 -7.63
C LEU A 278 -5.29 3.59 -7.34
N PHE A 279 -4.98 3.07 -6.15
CA PHE A 279 -3.59 2.76 -5.79
C PHE A 279 -2.87 1.75 -6.70
N PRO A 280 -3.50 0.63 -7.12
CA PRO A 280 -2.85 -0.33 -8.01
C PRO A 280 -2.38 0.27 -9.35
N THR A 281 -2.89 1.44 -9.75
CA THR A 281 -2.53 2.11 -11.02
C THR A 281 -1.39 3.12 -10.89
N ILE A 282 -0.97 3.50 -9.67
CA ILE A 282 0.13 4.45 -9.45
C ILE A 282 1.46 4.00 -10.07
N PRO A 283 1.91 2.73 -9.93
CA PRO A 283 3.14 2.28 -10.59
C PRO A 283 3.12 2.46 -12.10
N LEU A 284 1.95 2.32 -12.74
CA LEU A 284 1.77 2.56 -14.17
C LEU A 284 2.04 4.05 -14.50
N LEU A 285 1.44 4.97 -13.74
CA LEU A 285 1.63 6.41 -13.91
C LEU A 285 3.08 6.84 -13.69
N ILE A 286 3.75 6.29 -12.66
CA ILE A 286 5.16 6.59 -12.38
C ILE A 286 6.04 6.05 -13.51
N GLY A 287 5.86 4.80 -13.92
CA GLY A 287 6.65 4.18 -14.99
C GLY A 287 6.54 4.96 -16.29
N THR A 288 5.32 5.21 -16.76
CA THR A 288 5.06 5.99 -17.99
C THR A 288 5.52 7.44 -17.86
N GLY A 289 5.32 8.07 -16.69
CA GLY A 289 5.79 9.44 -16.43
C GLY A 289 7.31 9.58 -16.43
N ILE A 290 8.05 8.59 -15.91
CA ILE A 290 9.51 8.56 -15.96
C ILE A 290 10.00 8.40 -17.39
N ILE A 291 9.43 7.45 -18.14
CA ILE A 291 9.78 7.24 -19.55
C ILE A 291 9.50 8.52 -20.35
N GLY A 292 8.38 9.19 -20.13
CA GLY A 292 8.07 10.48 -20.75
C GLY A 292 9.00 11.61 -20.34
N GLY A 293 9.46 11.62 -19.09
CA GLY A 293 10.47 12.58 -18.64
C GLY A 293 11.80 12.39 -19.37
N ILE A 294 12.27 11.15 -19.48
CA ILE A 294 13.50 10.81 -20.22
C ILE A 294 13.33 11.15 -21.71
N GLN A 295 12.21 10.76 -22.31
CA GLN A 295 11.88 11.07 -23.71
C GLN A 295 11.96 12.59 -23.95
N ALA A 296 11.32 13.40 -23.11
CA ALA A 296 11.34 14.85 -23.25
C ALA A 296 12.75 15.44 -23.13
N ILE A 297 13.58 14.97 -22.20
CA ILE A 297 14.98 15.41 -22.07
C ILE A 297 15.77 15.06 -23.34
N LEU A 298 15.62 13.84 -23.86
CA LEU A 298 16.32 13.39 -25.06
C LEU A 298 15.85 14.11 -26.33
N VAL A 299 14.57 14.49 -26.41
CA VAL A 299 14.03 15.35 -27.46
C VAL A 299 14.66 16.74 -27.39
N VAL A 300 14.73 17.34 -26.20
CA VAL A 300 15.35 18.66 -26.01
C VAL A 300 16.85 18.63 -26.31
N ALA A 301 17.53 17.53 -25.99
CA ALA A 301 18.94 17.31 -26.30
C ALA A 301 19.22 17.06 -27.80
N GLY A 302 18.18 16.97 -28.63
CA GLY A 302 18.29 16.68 -30.06
C GLY A 302 18.63 15.21 -30.38
N VAL A 303 18.59 14.33 -29.38
CA VAL A 303 18.87 12.89 -29.53
C VAL A 303 17.67 12.16 -30.10
N LEU A 304 16.46 12.54 -29.70
CA LEU A 304 15.21 11.98 -30.22
C LEU A 304 14.41 13.04 -30.96
N LYS A 305 13.64 12.60 -31.96
CA LYS A 305 12.64 13.41 -32.65
C LYS A 305 11.27 13.15 -32.00
N ASN A 306 10.50 14.21 -31.74
CA ASN A 306 9.17 14.06 -31.15
C ASN A 306 8.12 13.94 -32.26
N PRO A 307 7.29 12.90 -32.29
CA PRO A 307 6.17 12.84 -33.22
C PRO A 307 5.23 14.02 -33.01
N SER A 308 4.78 14.61 -34.12
CA SER A 308 3.79 15.67 -34.13
C SER A 308 2.88 15.49 -35.34
N PRO A 309 1.74 16.20 -35.42
CA PRO A 309 0.91 16.21 -36.63
C PRO A 309 1.67 16.61 -37.90
N THR A 310 2.77 17.36 -37.75
CA THR A 310 3.64 17.80 -38.85
C THR A 310 4.84 16.89 -39.10
N LEU A 311 5.13 15.94 -38.21
CA LEU A 311 6.22 14.97 -38.34
C LEU A 311 5.68 13.56 -38.01
N PRO A 312 5.13 12.86 -39.01
CA PRO A 312 4.47 11.58 -38.80
C PRO A 312 5.45 10.49 -38.35
N VAL A 313 4.92 9.48 -37.66
CA VAL A 313 5.69 8.38 -37.05
C VAL A 313 6.55 7.62 -38.07
N SER A 314 6.15 7.59 -39.34
CA SER A 314 6.89 6.98 -40.45
C SER A 314 8.23 7.65 -40.76
N GLU A 315 8.42 8.90 -40.34
CA GLU A 315 9.63 9.69 -40.58
C GLU A 315 10.58 9.73 -39.37
N LEU A 316 10.24 9.01 -38.31
CA LEU A 316 11.00 8.94 -37.07
C LEU A 316 11.86 7.68 -37.02
N ASP A 317 13.00 7.79 -36.35
CA ASP A 317 13.79 6.61 -36.00
C ASP A 317 13.06 5.75 -34.97
N ILE A 318 13.38 4.45 -34.95
CA ILE A 318 12.70 3.49 -34.09
C ILE A 318 12.83 3.82 -32.60
N PHE A 319 13.93 4.44 -32.16
CA PHE A 319 14.11 4.83 -30.76
C PHE A 319 13.17 5.97 -30.38
N SER A 320 13.03 6.98 -31.24
CA SER A 320 12.06 8.07 -31.07
C SER A 320 10.63 7.55 -30.96
N VAL A 321 10.26 6.58 -31.80
CA VAL A 321 8.93 5.94 -31.76
C VAL A 321 8.74 5.13 -30.47
N LEU A 322 9.70 4.29 -30.08
CA LEU A 322 9.60 3.47 -28.87
C LEU A 322 9.48 4.30 -27.60
N PHE A 323 10.28 5.36 -27.47
CA PHE A 323 10.22 6.27 -26.32
C PHE A 323 8.91 7.06 -26.28
N TYR A 324 8.39 7.48 -27.44
CA TYR A 324 7.09 8.14 -27.51
C TYR A 324 5.93 7.20 -27.13
N VAL A 325 5.90 5.99 -27.66
CA VAL A 325 4.89 4.99 -27.30
C VAL A 325 4.97 4.68 -25.80
N GLY A 326 6.17 4.44 -25.28
CA GLY A 326 6.41 4.19 -23.86
C GLY A 326 6.02 5.35 -22.94
N SER A 327 6.07 6.60 -23.42
CA SER A 327 5.70 7.79 -22.65
C SER A 327 4.21 8.12 -22.66
N LYS A 328 3.45 7.62 -23.63
CA LYS A 328 2.04 7.99 -23.84
C LYS A 328 1.05 6.90 -23.44
N VAL A 329 1.29 5.66 -23.85
CA VAL A 329 0.30 4.57 -23.79
C VAL A 329 -0.24 4.35 -22.37
N GLY A 330 0.62 4.32 -21.35
CA GLY A 330 0.17 4.08 -19.97
C GLY A 330 -0.66 5.22 -19.36
N ILE A 331 -0.50 6.45 -19.84
CA ILE A 331 -1.30 7.60 -19.38
C ILE A 331 -2.61 7.69 -20.17
N GLU A 332 -2.56 7.42 -21.48
CA GLU A 332 -3.72 7.50 -22.38
C GLU A 332 -4.71 6.35 -22.15
N LEU A 333 -4.23 5.14 -21.84
CA LEU A 333 -5.06 3.95 -21.56
C LEU A 333 -5.29 3.71 -20.06
N ILE A 334 -5.08 4.72 -19.21
CA ILE A 334 -5.18 4.57 -17.74
C ILE A 334 -6.57 4.08 -17.30
N GLY A 335 -7.62 4.37 -18.09
CA GLY A 335 -8.98 3.89 -17.88
C GLY A 335 -9.09 2.37 -17.78
N VAL A 336 -8.32 1.63 -18.59
CA VAL A 336 -8.26 0.17 -18.57
C VAL A 336 -7.80 -0.34 -17.20
N ALA A 337 -6.76 0.29 -16.64
CA ALA A 337 -6.23 -0.07 -15.34
C ALA A 337 -7.24 0.22 -14.22
N PHE A 338 -8.01 1.30 -14.31
CA PHE A 338 -9.06 1.61 -13.34
C PHE A 338 -10.24 0.64 -13.38
N LEU A 339 -10.70 0.26 -14.57
CA LEU A 339 -11.77 -0.73 -14.72
C LEU A 339 -11.32 -2.09 -14.16
N TYR A 340 -10.15 -2.57 -14.55
CA TYR A 340 -9.54 -3.80 -14.01
C TYR A 340 -9.42 -3.74 -12.48
N SER A 341 -8.86 -2.65 -11.95
CA SER A 341 -8.67 -2.48 -10.51
C SER A 341 -10.01 -2.45 -9.75
N THR A 342 -11.05 -1.85 -10.34
CA THR A 342 -12.40 -1.84 -9.77
C THR A 342 -12.97 -3.24 -9.65
N VAL A 343 -12.93 -4.02 -10.73
CA VAL A 343 -13.46 -5.40 -10.70
C VAL A 343 -12.64 -6.28 -9.75
N LYS A 344 -11.32 -6.11 -9.72
CA LYS A 344 -10.44 -6.80 -8.77
C LYS A 344 -10.76 -6.44 -7.31
N TYR A 345 -11.00 -5.16 -7.02
CA TYR A 345 -11.42 -4.70 -5.70
C TYR A 345 -12.74 -5.34 -5.26
N LEU A 346 -13.68 -5.48 -6.19
CA LEU A 346 -14.98 -6.13 -5.97
C LEU A 346 -14.89 -7.67 -5.92
N LYS A 347 -13.69 -8.26 -6.07
CA LYS A 347 -13.46 -9.70 -6.20
C LYS A 347 -14.27 -10.33 -7.35
N GLY A 348 -14.46 -9.58 -8.43
CA GLY A 348 -15.12 -10.03 -9.66
C GLY A 348 -14.17 -10.67 -10.66
N GLU A 349 -14.74 -11.17 -11.76
CA GLU A 349 -14.01 -11.80 -12.85
C GLU A 349 -13.28 -10.75 -13.72
N THR A 350 -11.97 -10.64 -13.51
CA THR A 350 -11.12 -9.66 -14.20
C THR A 350 -11.02 -9.83 -15.73
N PRO A 351 -11.19 -11.02 -16.35
CA PRO A 351 -11.21 -11.12 -17.81
C PRO A 351 -12.35 -10.32 -18.46
N MET A 352 -13.56 -10.33 -17.88
CA MET A 352 -14.69 -9.52 -18.36
C MET A 352 -14.39 -8.02 -18.27
N ALA A 353 -13.66 -7.61 -17.23
CA ALA A 353 -13.21 -6.24 -17.03
C ALA A 353 -12.32 -5.79 -18.19
N ILE A 354 -11.35 -6.62 -18.56
CA ILE A 354 -10.42 -6.34 -19.66
C ILE A 354 -11.18 -6.26 -20.99
N LEU A 355 -12.07 -7.21 -21.26
CA LEU A 355 -12.86 -7.21 -22.50
C LEU A 355 -13.72 -5.95 -22.62
N LEU A 356 -14.44 -5.56 -21.55
CA LEU A 356 -15.22 -4.33 -21.54
C LEU A 356 -14.33 -3.10 -21.72
N ALA A 357 -13.17 -3.06 -21.07
CA ALA A 357 -12.22 -1.96 -21.23
C ALA A 357 -11.78 -1.82 -22.70
N LEU A 358 -11.41 -2.93 -23.35
CA LEU A 358 -11.00 -2.94 -24.76
C LEU A 358 -12.09 -2.42 -25.70
N LEU A 359 -13.36 -2.78 -25.45
CA LEU A 359 -14.50 -2.24 -26.21
C LEU A 359 -14.67 -0.73 -26.00
N LEU A 360 -14.53 -0.26 -24.76
CA LEU A 360 -14.64 1.16 -24.42
C LEU A 360 -13.45 2.00 -24.91
N THR A 361 -12.31 1.37 -25.24
CA THR A 361 -11.14 1.99 -25.88
C THR A 361 -11.07 1.74 -27.39
N SER A 362 -12.20 1.43 -28.03
CA SER A 362 -12.24 1.16 -29.46
C SER A 362 -11.80 2.36 -30.28
N ARG A 363 -10.87 2.12 -31.22
CA ARG A 363 -10.36 3.13 -32.16
C ARG A 363 -11.44 3.71 -33.09
N TYR A 364 -12.53 2.97 -33.33
CA TYR A 364 -13.66 3.45 -34.14
C TYR A 364 -14.40 4.63 -33.50
N LEU A 365 -14.26 4.81 -32.19
CA LEU A 365 -14.97 5.84 -31.42
C LEU A 365 -14.02 6.97 -30.96
N MET A 366 -12.78 6.99 -31.48
CA MET A 366 -11.84 8.08 -31.27
C MET A 366 -12.25 9.33 -32.08
N GLY A 367 -11.91 10.53 -31.59
CA GLY A 367 -12.13 11.79 -32.30
C GLY A 367 -13.41 12.55 -31.91
N SER A 368 -14.14 13.10 -32.88
CA SER A 368 -15.39 13.86 -32.64
C SER A 368 -16.51 12.99 -32.08
N GLY A 369 -16.43 11.67 -32.29
CA GLY A 369 -17.41 10.71 -31.79
C GLY A 369 -18.78 10.86 -32.45
N TRP A 370 -19.78 10.22 -31.85
CA TRP A 370 -21.17 10.31 -32.29
C TRP A 370 -21.95 11.26 -31.39
N VAL A 371 -22.34 12.43 -31.90
CA VAL A 371 -23.17 13.40 -31.17
C VAL A 371 -24.56 12.82 -30.89
N LEU A 372 -24.94 12.77 -29.62
CA LEU A 372 -26.26 12.34 -29.16
C LEU A 372 -27.24 13.51 -29.11
N PHE A 373 -26.85 14.57 -28.40
CA PHE A 373 -27.65 15.78 -28.22
C PHE A 373 -26.75 16.95 -27.80
N GLN A 374 -27.27 18.16 -27.91
CA GLN A 374 -26.59 19.37 -27.45
C GLN A 374 -27.10 19.78 -26.08
N LEU A 375 -26.18 20.15 -25.19
CA LEU A 375 -26.50 20.65 -23.85
C LEU A 375 -25.60 21.85 -23.51
N PHE A 376 -26.20 22.98 -23.15
CA PHE A 376 -25.49 24.24 -22.86
C PHE A 376 -24.54 24.73 -23.98
N GLY A 377 -24.89 24.47 -25.25
CA GLY A 377 -24.06 24.83 -26.40
C GLY A 377 -22.88 23.89 -26.65
N ASN A 378 -22.76 22.79 -25.91
CA ASN A 378 -21.74 21.76 -26.11
C ASN A 378 -22.36 20.46 -26.64
N ASP A 379 -21.68 19.81 -27.58
CA ASP A 379 -22.06 18.49 -28.09
C ASP A 379 -21.79 17.40 -27.04
N ILE A 380 -22.84 16.71 -26.61
CA ILE A 380 -22.72 15.48 -25.83
C ILE A 380 -22.62 14.33 -26.82
N SER A 381 -21.42 13.77 -26.93
CA SER A 381 -21.09 12.70 -27.89
C SER A 381 -20.65 11.42 -27.19
N ILE A 382 -20.96 10.30 -27.84
CA ILE A 382 -20.36 9.00 -27.57
C ILE A 382 -18.95 9.00 -28.12
N LYS A 383 -17.97 8.76 -27.26
CA LYS A 383 -16.56 8.68 -27.59
C LYS A 383 -15.92 7.48 -26.91
N SER A 384 -14.71 7.15 -27.31
CA SER A 384 -13.86 6.25 -26.56
C SER A 384 -13.51 6.83 -25.18
N TYR A 385 -13.38 5.96 -24.18
CA TYR A 385 -13.19 6.34 -22.76
C TYR A 385 -11.79 5.99 -22.23
N GLU A 386 -10.78 5.83 -23.10
CA GLU A 386 -9.45 5.35 -22.71
C GLU A 386 -8.80 6.10 -21.54
N SER A 387 -8.96 7.42 -21.49
CA SER A 387 -8.34 8.29 -20.49
C SER A 387 -9.30 8.68 -19.36
N SER A 388 -10.57 8.27 -19.44
CA SER A 388 -11.61 8.69 -18.51
C SER A 388 -11.65 7.80 -17.27
N VAL A 389 -11.47 8.41 -16.09
CA VAL A 389 -11.42 7.68 -14.81
C VAL A 389 -12.81 7.30 -14.32
N LEU A 390 -13.74 8.27 -14.28
CA LEU A 390 -15.08 8.05 -13.70
C LEU A 390 -15.94 7.05 -14.50
N PRO A 391 -16.04 7.16 -15.84
CA PRO A 391 -16.78 6.17 -16.64
C PRO A 391 -16.22 4.76 -16.51
N MET A 392 -14.90 4.61 -16.46
CA MET A 392 -14.24 3.31 -16.35
C MET A 392 -14.40 2.66 -14.98
N ILE A 393 -14.37 3.44 -13.90
CA ILE A 393 -14.71 2.93 -12.56
C ILE A 393 -16.18 2.50 -12.53
N ALA A 394 -17.09 3.32 -13.06
CA ALA A 394 -18.51 2.97 -13.12
C ALA A 394 -18.77 1.72 -13.97
N ALA A 395 -18.06 1.56 -15.09
CA ALA A 395 -18.07 0.36 -15.91
C ALA A 395 -17.63 -0.88 -15.12
N GLY A 396 -16.61 -0.75 -14.26
CA GLY A 396 -16.17 -1.83 -13.38
C GLY A 396 -17.23 -2.26 -12.36
N PHE A 397 -17.96 -1.31 -11.75
CA PHE A 397 -19.10 -1.63 -10.89
C PHE A 397 -20.25 -2.27 -11.67
N LEU A 398 -20.57 -1.70 -12.84
CA LEU A 398 -21.65 -2.18 -13.69
C LEU A 398 -21.42 -3.61 -14.13
N VAL A 399 -20.26 -3.91 -14.73
CA VAL A 399 -19.95 -5.25 -15.24
C VAL A 399 -19.93 -6.29 -14.12
N HIS A 400 -19.43 -5.92 -12.93
CA HIS A 400 -19.45 -6.80 -11.76
C HIS A 400 -20.88 -7.11 -11.32
N TYR A 401 -21.71 -6.09 -11.10
CA TYR A 401 -23.09 -6.32 -10.64
C TYR A 401 -23.97 -6.95 -11.70
N MET A 402 -23.77 -6.64 -12.98
CA MET A 402 -24.43 -7.32 -14.09
C MET A 402 -24.04 -8.79 -14.16
N ASN A 403 -22.76 -9.14 -13.94
CA ASN A 403 -22.33 -10.53 -13.87
C ASN A 403 -23.03 -11.28 -12.72
N VAL A 404 -23.00 -10.71 -11.51
CA VAL A 404 -23.65 -11.30 -10.32
C VAL A 404 -25.16 -11.43 -10.52
N TRP A 405 -25.80 -10.47 -11.17
CA TRP A 405 -27.23 -10.52 -11.47
C TRP A 405 -27.54 -11.59 -12.51
N THR A 406 -26.77 -11.66 -13.60
CA THR A 406 -26.98 -12.64 -14.69
C THR A 406 -26.86 -14.07 -14.19
N LYS A 407 -25.88 -14.34 -13.31
CA LYS A 407 -25.71 -15.67 -12.67
C LYS A 407 -26.93 -16.14 -11.87
N LYS A 408 -27.80 -15.24 -11.41
CA LYS A 408 -28.97 -15.62 -10.58
C LYS A 408 -30.11 -16.21 -11.39
N TRP A 409 -30.25 -15.82 -12.65
CA TRP A 409 -31.41 -16.18 -13.47
C TRP A 409 -31.04 -16.97 -14.72
N MET A 410 -29.79 -16.90 -15.19
CA MET A 410 -29.41 -17.57 -16.43
C MET A 410 -29.19 -19.08 -16.23
N PRO A 411 -29.82 -19.94 -17.04
CA PRO A 411 -29.63 -21.38 -16.95
C PRO A 411 -28.18 -21.80 -17.26
N SER A 412 -27.69 -22.83 -16.56
CA SER A 412 -26.29 -23.29 -16.65
C SER A 412 -25.84 -23.67 -18.08
N SER A 413 -26.75 -24.20 -18.91
CA SER A 413 -26.46 -24.56 -20.31
C SER A 413 -26.19 -23.36 -21.21
N ILE A 414 -26.83 -22.22 -20.93
CA ILE A 414 -26.66 -20.95 -21.65
C ILE A 414 -25.51 -20.15 -21.02
N ASP A 415 -25.33 -20.28 -19.71
CA ASP A 415 -24.35 -19.56 -18.90
C ASP A 415 -22.91 -19.70 -19.41
N VAL A 416 -22.51 -20.93 -19.72
CA VAL A 416 -21.15 -21.27 -20.18
C VAL A 416 -20.77 -20.51 -21.46
N VAL A 417 -21.74 -20.26 -22.35
CA VAL A 417 -21.50 -19.68 -23.67
C VAL A 417 -21.83 -18.19 -23.71
N PHE A 418 -22.99 -17.80 -23.19
CA PHE A 418 -23.57 -16.48 -23.44
C PHE A 418 -23.36 -15.48 -22.30
N ARG A 419 -22.95 -15.89 -21.09
CA ARG A 419 -22.86 -14.96 -19.95
C ARG A 419 -21.92 -13.82 -20.23
N THR A 420 -20.70 -14.16 -20.61
CA THR A 420 -19.65 -13.17 -20.85
C THR A 420 -20.07 -12.20 -21.95
N ALA A 421 -20.61 -12.72 -23.05
CA ALA A 421 -21.10 -11.90 -24.15
C ALA A 421 -22.23 -10.95 -23.70
N PHE A 422 -23.27 -11.49 -23.05
CA PHE A 422 -24.41 -10.70 -22.59
C PHE A 422 -24.01 -9.62 -21.58
N VAL A 423 -23.25 -10.00 -20.55
CA VAL A 423 -22.84 -9.09 -19.48
C VAL A 423 -21.97 -7.97 -20.04
N VAL A 424 -20.95 -8.30 -20.83
CA VAL A 424 -20.01 -7.32 -21.35
C VAL A 424 -20.66 -6.43 -22.40
N PHE A 425 -21.40 -7.00 -23.36
CA PHE A 425 -22.03 -6.22 -24.42
C PHE A 425 -23.14 -5.29 -23.90
N SER A 426 -23.97 -5.79 -22.98
CA SER A 426 -24.99 -4.95 -22.33
C SER A 426 -24.36 -3.86 -21.46
N SER A 427 -23.30 -4.19 -20.71
CA SER A 427 -22.54 -3.18 -19.96
C SER A 427 -21.95 -2.12 -20.88
N PHE A 428 -21.39 -2.53 -22.01
CA PHE A 428 -20.84 -1.62 -23.02
C PHE A 428 -21.91 -0.64 -23.53
N LEU A 429 -23.08 -1.12 -23.96
CA LEU A 429 -24.17 -0.25 -24.42
C LEU A 429 -24.63 0.74 -23.33
N ILE A 430 -24.81 0.27 -22.09
CA ILE A 430 -25.24 1.13 -20.98
C ILE A 430 -24.19 2.20 -20.68
N ILE A 431 -22.89 1.86 -20.70
CA ILE A 431 -21.83 2.84 -20.51
C ILE A 431 -21.82 3.86 -21.64
N MET A 432 -21.90 3.40 -22.89
CA MET A 432 -21.79 4.27 -24.07
C MET A 432 -22.95 5.25 -24.21
N PHE A 433 -24.19 4.81 -23.96
CA PHE A 433 -25.39 5.61 -24.22
C PHE A 433 -25.95 6.32 -22.98
N THR A 434 -25.50 5.95 -21.76
CA THR A 434 -26.10 6.49 -20.52
C THR A 434 -25.04 6.97 -19.54
N VAL A 435 -24.21 6.06 -19.01
CA VAL A 435 -23.30 6.40 -17.89
C VAL A 435 -22.16 7.31 -18.33
N GLY A 436 -21.58 7.05 -19.50
CA GLY A 436 -20.53 7.84 -20.10
C GLY A 436 -20.96 9.29 -20.40
N PRO A 437 -22.06 9.53 -21.13
CA PRO A 437 -22.63 10.85 -21.32
C PRO A 437 -22.95 11.58 -20.01
N PHE A 438 -23.46 10.87 -18.99
CA PHE A 438 -23.71 11.44 -17.67
C PHE A 438 -22.41 11.94 -17.00
N PHE A 439 -21.35 11.14 -16.98
CA PHE A 439 -20.06 11.57 -16.44
C PHE A 439 -19.42 12.69 -17.27
N ARG A 440 -19.68 12.72 -18.59
CA ARG A 440 -19.22 13.81 -19.46
C ARG A 440 -19.80 15.16 -19.05
N ILE A 441 -21.07 15.20 -18.67
CA ILE A 441 -21.71 16.42 -18.14
C ILE A 441 -21.02 16.86 -16.84
N ILE A 442 -20.73 15.92 -15.94
CA ILE A 442 -20.01 16.20 -14.69
C ILE A 442 -18.60 16.75 -14.98
N GLU A 443 -17.87 16.12 -15.90
CA GLU A 443 -16.53 16.56 -16.33
C GLU A 443 -16.56 17.97 -16.94
N GLN A 444 -17.56 18.29 -17.77
CA GLN A 444 -17.72 19.62 -18.37
C GLN A 444 -18.04 20.69 -17.32
N ILE A 445 -18.92 20.39 -16.36
CA ILE A 445 -19.21 21.30 -15.24
C ILE A 445 -17.95 21.57 -14.43
N LEU A 446 -17.18 20.51 -14.13
CA LEU A 446 -15.94 20.63 -13.38
C LEU A 446 -14.86 21.41 -14.17
N SER A 447 -14.76 21.16 -15.47
CA SER A 447 -13.87 21.92 -16.37
C SER A 447 -14.24 23.40 -16.40
N LYS A 448 -15.52 23.74 -16.53
CA LYS A 448 -16.00 25.14 -16.50
C LYS A 448 -15.74 25.80 -15.15
N PHE A 449 -15.90 25.08 -14.04
CA PHE A 449 -15.54 25.59 -12.71
C PHE A 449 -14.03 25.90 -12.60
N VAL A 450 -13.19 25.04 -13.15
CA VAL A 450 -11.73 25.24 -13.19
C VAL A 450 -11.36 26.43 -14.08
N MET A 451 -12.05 26.62 -15.21
CA MET A 451 -11.88 27.80 -16.06
C MET A 451 -12.26 29.09 -15.33
N LEU A 452 -13.39 29.10 -14.59
CA LEU A 452 -13.78 30.25 -13.76
C LEU A 452 -12.75 30.61 -12.70
N LEU A 453 -12.06 29.60 -12.13
CA LEU A 453 -10.91 29.85 -11.25
C LEU A 453 -9.74 30.46 -12.03
N GLY A 454 -9.51 30.04 -13.27
CA GLY A 454 -8.46 30.57 -14.15
C GLY A 454 -8.66 32.02 -14.54
N ASP A 455 -9.91 32.47 -14.66
CA ASP A 455 -10.26 33.85 -15.03
C ASP A 455 -10.07 34.86 -13.88
N ILE A 456 -9.80 34.39 -12.66
CA ILE A 456 -9.53 35.27 -11.52
C ILE A 456 -8.22 36.05 -11.79
N PRO A 457 -8.26 37.40 -11.78
CA PRO A 457 -7.15 38.23 -12.22
C PRO A 457 -5.92 38.14 -11.31
N TYR A 458 -4.80 38.68 -11.79
CA TYR A 458 -3.53 38.80 -11.06
C TYR A 458 -2.94 37.45 -10.61
N GLY A 459 -3.28 36.35 -11.30
CA GLY A 459 -2.79 35.02 -10.96
C GLY A 459 -3.38 34.42 -9.68
N LEU A 460 -4.29 35.13 -8.98
CA LEU A 460 -4.91 34.65 -7.74
C LEU A 460 -5.69 33.35 -7.94
N GLY A 461 -6.25 33.14 -9.13
CA GLY A 461 -6.88 31.89 -9.53
C GLY A 461 -5.98 30.68 -9.34
N LEU A 462 -4.77 30.75 -9.91
CA LEU A 462 -3.77 29.69 -9.78
C LEU A 462 -3.31 29.53 -8.32
N GLY A 463 -3.15 30.65 -7.61
CA GLY A 463 -2.79 30.64 -6.20
C GLY A 463 -3.82 29.92 -5.31
N ILE A 464 -5.10 30.28 -5.42
CA ILE A 464 -6.18 29.67 -4.64
C ILE A 464 -6.27 28.18 -4.94
N PHE A 465 -6.15 27.80 -6.22
CA PHE A 465 -6.17 26.40 -6.62
C PHE A 465 -4.97 25.63 -6.04
N ALA A 466 -3.76 26.18 -6.09
CA ALA A 466 -2.56 25.60 -5.48
C ALA A 466 -2.71 25.43 -3.95
N MET A 467 -3.32 26.39 -3.27
CA MET A 467 -3.61 26.31 -1.83
C MET A 467 -4.55 25.15 -1.49
N LEU A 468 -5.63 24.98 -2.27
CA LEU A 468 -6.65 23.97 -2.02
C LEU A 468 -6.21 22.55 -2.40
N TRP A 469 -5.22 22.42 -3.30
CA TRP A 469 -4.78 21.14 -3.85
C TRP A 469 -4.51 20.10 -2.76
N GLN A 470 -3.77 20.47 -1.71
CA GLN A 470 -3.36 19.51 -0.68
C GLN A 470 -4.51 19.10 0.24
N ALA A 471 -5.56 19.92 0.36
CA ALA A 471 -6.80 19.50 1.02
C ALA A 471 -7.56 18.47 0.18
N LEU A 472 -7.53 18.60 -1.16
CA LEU A 472 -8.10 17.61 -2.08
C LEU A 472 -7.30 16.29 -2.09
N VAL A 473 -6.00 16.36 -1.76
CA VAL A 473 -5.17 15.17 -1.54
C VAL A 473 -5.62 14.41 -0.29
N LEU A 474 -6.00 15.12 0.78
CA LEU A 474 -6.53 14.48 2.00
C LEU A 474 -7.82 13.69 1.75
N THR A 475 -8.71 14.22 0.91
CA THR A 475 -10.01 13.61 0.61
C THR A 475 -9.95 12.59 -0.54
N GLY A 476 -8.85 12.54 -1.29
CA GLY A 476 -8.71 11.71 -2.50
C GLY A 476 -9.42 12.26 -3.74
N THR A 477 -10.13 13.40 -3.63
CA THR A 477 -10.87 14.00 -4.76
C THR A 477 -9.97 14.66 -5.79
N HIS A 478 -8.71 14.93 -5.44
CA HIS A 478 -7.70 15.48 -6.35
C HIS A 478 -7.51 14.64 -7.63
N VAL A 479 -7.75 13.33 -7.60
CA VAL A 479 -7.64 12.47 -8.79
C VAL A 479 -8.74 12.77 -9.82
N ALA A 480 -9.99 12.96 -9.37
CA ALA A 480 -11.06 13.36 -10.28
C ALA A 480 -10.79 14.75 -10.88
N ILE A 481 -10.25 15.65 -10.06
CA ILE A 481 -9.93 17.02 -10.47
C ILE A 481 -8.75 17.04 -11.45
N VAL A 482 -7.67 16.27 -11.22
CA VAL A 482 -6.53 16.24 -12.16
C VAL A 482 -6.95 15.73 -13.54
N THR A 483 -7.84 14.73 -13.59
CA THR A 483 -8.40 14.22 -14.85
C THR A 483 -9.19 15.32 -15.56
N ALA A 484 -10.04 16.06 -14.85
CA ALA A 484 -10.83 17.12 -15.46
C ALA A 484 -9.96 18.28 -15.99
N ILE A 485 -8.95 18.73 -15.24
CA ILE A 485 -8.08 19.84 -15.66
C ILE A 485 -7.07 19.46 -16.75
N SER A 486 -6.81 18.16 -16.95
CA SER A 486 -5.94 17.65 -18.01
C SER A 486 -6.69 17.34 -19.30
N LEU A 487 -8.03 17.30 -19.28
CA LEU A 487 -8.84 16.95 -20.44
C LEU A 487 -8.61 17.86 -21.66
N PRO A 488 -8.54 19.21 -21.53
CA PRO A 488 -8.19 20.08 -22.67
C PRO A 488 -6.77 19.86 -23.19
N MET A 489 -5.84 19.47 -22.31
CA MET A 489 -4.45 19.16 -22.69
C MET A 489 -4.35 17.88 -23.52
N THR A 490 -5.29 16.95 -23.34
CA THR A 490 -5.34 15.70 -24.10
C THR A 490 -6.13 15.84 -25.40
N ASN A 491 -7.31 16.45 -25.36
CA ASN A 491 -8.20 16.50 -26.52
C ASN A 491 -7.85 17.61 -27.51
N GLU A 492 -7.47 18.79 -27.00
CA GLU A 492 -7.24 20.00 -27.80
C GLU A 492 -5.77 20.42 -27.78
N GLN A 493 -4.92 19.68 -27.07
CA GLN A 493 -3.48 19.93 -26.90
C GLN A 493 -3.20 21.36 -26.38
N LEU A 494 -4.15 21.92 -25.64
CA LEU A 494 -4.04 23.26 -25.07
C LEU A 494 -3.28 23.25 -23.73
N PRO A 495 -2.40 24.22 -23.48
CA PRO A 495 -1.75 24.37 -22.19
C PRO A 495 -2.76 24.57 -21.04
N SER A 496 -2.48 23.99 -19.87
CA SER A 496 -3.30 24.13 -18.67
C SER A 496 -2.57 24.94 -17.61
N VAL A 497 -3.13 26.09 -17.26
CA VAL A 497 -2.67 26.92 -16.14
C VAL A 497 -2.83 26.14 -14.84
N MET A 498 -3.99 25.52 -14.62
CA MET A 498 -4.32 24.85 -13.35
C MET A 498 -3.50 23.59 -13.10
N TYR A 499 -3.08 22.88 -14.15
CA TYR A 499 -2.22 21.72 -13.99
C TYR A 499 -0.85 22.10 -13.40
N SER A 500 -0.35 23.32 -13.65
CA SER A 500 0.92 23.80 -13.08
C SER A 500 0.87 24.00 -11.55
N ALA A 501 -0.33 24.13 -10.97
CA ALA A 501 -0.53 24.33 -9.53
C ALA A 501 -0.09 23.12 -8.68
N LEU A 502 -0.18 21.91 -9.25
CA LEU A 502 0.07 20.65 -8.56
C LEU A 502 1.44 20.65 -7.89
N GLN A 503 2.46 21.00 -8.68
CA GLN A 503 3.84 20.98 -8.21
C GLN A 503 4.10 22.09 -7.19
N ILE A 504 3.55 23.28 -7.42
CA ILE A 504 3.64 24.42 -6.51
C ILE A 504 3.05 24.06 -5.13
N ALA A 505 1.92 23.34 -5.13
CA ALA A 505 1.29 22.87 -3.91
C ALA A 505 2.12 21.84 -3.15
N ILE A 506 2.78 20.93 -3.87
CA ILE A 506 3.67 19.91 -3.29
C ILE A 506 4.87 20.58 -2.61
N VAL A 507 5.56 21.49 -3.29
CA VAL A 507 6.76 22.14 -2.73
C VAL A 507 6.44 23.10 -1.58
N GLY A 508 5.25 23.72 -1.58
CA GLY A 508 4.77 24.48 -0.42
C GLY A 508 4.67 23.62 0.85
N GLN A 509 4.11 22.41 0.73
CA GLN A 509 4.08 21.45 1.84
C GLN A 509 5.46 20.94 2.24
N MET A 510 6.37 20.75 1.28
CA MET A 510 7.77 20.43 1.56
C MET A 510 8.43 21.54 2.38
N GLY A 511 8.26 22.82 2.01
CA GLY A 511 8.79 23.95 2.76
C GLY A 511 8.32 23.96 4.22
N ALA A 512 7.03 23.76 4.45
CA ALA A 512 6.48 23.65 5.80
C ALA A 512 7.05 22.45 6.59
N ALA A 513 7.20 21.28 5.94
CA ALA A 513 7.75 20.10 6.61
C ALA A 513 9.25 20.25 6.93
N ILE A 514 10.03 20.91 6.06
CA ILE A 514 11.44 21.24 6.34
C ILE A 514 11.51 22.15 7.57
N ALA A 515 10.66 23.18 7.63
CA ALA A 515 10.59 24.08 8.78
C ALA A 515 10.24 23.33 10.08
N VAL A 516 9.26 22.42 10.05
CA VAL A 516 8.95 21.56 11.20
C VAL A 516 10.13 20.67 11.57
N ALA A 517 10.81 20.05 10.59
CA ALA A 517 11.96 19.17 10.83
C ALA A 517 13.11 19.90 11.55
N ILE A 518 13.36 21.17 11.22
CA ILE A 518 14.38 21.99 11.87
C ILE A 518 13.94 22.45 13.25
N ARG A 519 12.67 22.85 13.41
CA ARG A 519 12.17 23.41 14.66
C ARG A 519 11.80 22.37 15.71
N THR A 520 11.48 21.14 15.29
CA THR A 520 11.04 20.11 16.22
C THR A 520 12.20 19.49 17.00
N LYS A 521 11.98 19.34 18.30
CA LYS A 521 12.88 18.57 19.17
C LYS A 521 12.55 17.08 19.17
N ASN A 522 11.38 16.70 18.69
CA ASN A 522 10.95 15.31 18.63
C ASN A 522 11.64 14.58 17.46
N ASN A 523 12.54 13.65 17.79
CA ASN A 523 13.30 12.91 16.78
C ASN A 523 12.43 12.01 15.89
N LYS A 524 11.31 11.48 16.39
CA LYS A 524 10.38 10.68 15.57
C LYS A 524 9.75 11.55 14.47
N ILE A 525 9.33 12.77 14.80
CA ILE A 525 8.79 13.72 13.82
C ILE A 525 9.88 14.16 12.84
N LYS A 526 11.09 14.47 13.34
CA LYS A 526 12.24 14.85 12.50
C LYS A 526 12.61 13.74 11.51
N GLN A 527 12.69 12.48 11.95
CA GLN A 527 12.95 11.33 11.10
C GLN A 527 11.82 11.10 10.09
N THR A 528 10.57 11.31 10.52
CA THR A 528 9.41 11.19 9.63
C THR A 528 9.40 12.25 8.54
N ALA A 529 9.75 13.50 8.88
CA ALA A 529 9.88 14.59 7.93
C ALA A 529 10.96 14.28 6.89
N TRP A 530 12.19 13.99 7.33
CA TRP A 530 13.30 13.67 6.41
C TRP A 530 13.05 12.40 5.60
N GLY A 531 12.50 11.35 6.23
CA GLY A 531 12.16 10.11 5.53
C GLY A 531 11.01 10.25 4.54
N GLY A 532 10.16 11.27 4.68
CA GLY A 532 9.07 11.57 3.75
C GLY A 532 9.48 12.45 2.57
N MET A 533 10.59 13.18 2.66
CA MET A 533 11.04 14.12 1.62
C MET A 533 11.28 13.45 0.25
N PRO A 534 11.95 12.28 0.14
CA PRO A 534 12.19 11.67 -1.17
C PRO A 534 10.88 11.38 -1.90
N GLY A 535 9.84 10.90 -1.20
CA GLY A 535 8.52 10.69 -1.80
C GLY A 535 7.89 12.00 -2.27
N ALA A 536 7.98 13.06 -1.46
CA ALA A 536 7.41 14.36 -1.79
C ALA A 536 8.08 15.00 -3.02
N VAL A 537 9.39 14.80 -3.21
CA VAL A 537 10.13 15.26 -4.41
C VAL A 537 9.54 14.63 -5.69
N PHE A 538 9.09 13.38 -5.63
CA PHE A 538 8.41 12.69 -6.74
C PHE A 538 6.87 12.85 -6.69
N GLY A 539 6.38 13.83 -5.93
CA GLY A 539 4.97 14.20 -5.91
C GLY A 539 4.07 13.35 -5.01
N ILE A 540 4.64 12.47 -4.18
CA ILE A 540 3.93 11.67 -3.17
C ILE A 540 4.03 12.38 -1.83
N THR A 541 3.00 13.13 -1.46
CA THR A 541 3.03 14.03 -0.29
C THR A 541 2.37 13.45 0.96
N GLU A 542 1.66 12.35 0.85
CA GLU A 542 0.94 11.69 1.94
C GLU A 542 1.84 11.34 3.14
N PRO A 543 3.02 10.71 3.00
CA PRO A 543 3.87 10.43 4.16
C PRO A 543 4.28 11.71 4.91
N LEU A 544 4.44 12.82 4.20
CA LEU A 544 4.84 14.11 4.74
C LEU A 544 3.66 14.82 5.42
N ILE A 545 2.50 14.84 4.75
CA ILE A 545 1.29 15.49 5.25
C ILE A 545 0.79 14.77 6.50
N TYR A 546 0.56 13.46 6.41
CA TYR A 546 0.01 12.71 7.53
C TYR A 546 1.04 12.48 8.65
N GLY A 547 2.32 12.34 8.30
CA GLY A 547 3.38 12.09 9.27
C GLY A 547 3.85 13.34 10.02
N VAL A 548 3.69 14.52 9.43
CA VAL A 548 4.27 15.77 9.95
C VAL A 548 3.26 16.91 9.94
N ASN A 549 2.86 17.39 8.75
CA ASN A 549 2.20 18.70 8.64
C ASN A 549 0.78 18.72 9.23
N LEU A 550 0.01 17.65 9.00
CA LEU A 550 -1.36 17.50 9.50
C LEU A 550 -1.39 17.11 10.98
N ARG A 551 -0.39 16.34 11.45
CA ARG A 551 -0.26 15.98 12.88
C ARG A 551 -0.16 17.23 13.75
N LYS A 552 0.47 18.29 13.24
CA LYS A 552 0.59 19.59 13.91
C LYS A 552 -0.42 20.63 13.40
N PHE A 553 -1.29 20.24 12.46
CA PHE A 553 -2.34 21.00 11.78
C PHE A 553 -1.92 22.32 11.10
N TRP A 554 -1.34 23.24 11.85
CA TRP A 554 -0.91 24.56 11.38
C TRP A 554 0.17 24.51 10.30
N PRO A 555 1.21 23.66 10.37
CA PRO A 555 2.19 23.56 9.29
C PRO A 555 1.56 23.18 7.95
N PHE A 556 0.50 22.36 7.94
CA PHE A 556 -0.25 22.06 6.72
C PHE A 556 -0.88 23.32 6.10
N ILE A 557 -1.49 24.18 6.93
CA ILE A 557 -2.05 25.45 6.48
C ILE A 557 -0.96 26.38 5.97
N TYR A 558 0.16 26.51 6.70
CA TYR A 558 1.27 27.37 6.29
C TYR A 558 1.92 26.93 4.98
N GLY A 559 2.07 25.63 4.75
CA GLY A 559 2.51 25.09 3.46
C GLY A 559 1.54 25.41 2.32
N SER A 560 0.24 25.38 2.60
CA SER A 560 -0.81 25.75 1.63
C SER A 560 -0.81 27.25 1.33
N LEU A 561 -0.52 28.10 2.33
CA LEU A 561 -0.31 29.54 2.13
C LEU A 561 0.98 29.82 1.33
N GLY A 562 2.04 29.03 1.54
CA GLY A 562 3.22 29.06 0.67
C GLY A 562 2.85 28.78 -0.78
N ALA A 563 2.05 27.72 -1.02
CA ALA A 563 1.54 27.38 -2.33
C ALA A 563 0.65 28.48 -2.94
N LEU A 564 -0.18 29.16 -2.14
CA LEU A 564 -0.96 30.32 -2.57
C LEU A 564 -0.05 31.41 -3.15
N ILE A 565 1.02 31.77 -2.43
CA ILE A 565 1.95 32.82 -2.85
C ILE A 565 2.68 32.41 -4.13
N GLY A 566 3.27 31.22 -4.17
CA GLY A 566 3.98 30.75 -5.36
C GLY A 566 3.05 30.59 -6.56
N GLY A 567 1.83 30.08 -6.36
CA GLY A 567 0.83 29.91 -7.41
C GLY A 567 0.33 31.25 -7.94
N THR A 568 0.17 32.25 -7.07
CA THR A 568 -0.19 33.60 -7.49
C THR A 568 0.89 34.20 -8.38
N VAL A 569 2.16 34.09 -7.99
CA VAL A 569 3.30 34.57 -8.80
C VAL A 569 3.37 33.83 -10.14
N GLY A 570 3.23 32.49 -10.13
CA GLY A 570 3.17 31.71 -11.36
C GLY A 570 2.07 32.22 -12.31
N GLY A 571 0.87 32.46 -11.77
CA GLY A 571 -0.27 32.94 -12.54
C GLY A 571 -0.05 34.36 -13.08
N MET A 572 0.56 35.27 -12.31
CA MET A 572 0.88 36.64 -12.75
C MET A 572 1.78 36.65 -13.99
N PHE A 573 2.72 35.72 -14.08
CA PHE A 573 3.62 35.61 -15.23
C PHE A 573 3.07 34.71 -16.35
N GLY A 574 1.82 34.25 -16.24
CA GLY A 574 1.15 33.44 -17.25
C GLY A 574 1.69 32.01 -17.33
N LEU A 575 2.04 31.41 -16.19
CA LEU A 575 2.48 30.03 -16.13
C LEU A 575 1.39 29.08 -16.64
N ALA A 576 1.72 28.32 -17.68
CA ALA A 576 0.88 27.25 -18.18
C ALA A 576 1.69 25.99 -18.45
N GLN A 577 1.15 24.84 -18.07
CA GLN A 577 1.78 23.57 -18.35
C GLN A 577 1.36 23.06 -19.73
N ILE A 578 2.34 22.78 -20.58
CA ILE A 578 2.14 22.51 -22.02
C ILE A 578 1.86 21.03 -22.26
N SER A 579 2.45 20.15 -21.44
CA SER A 579 2.27 18.71 -21.58
C SER A 579 1.99 18.04 -20.23
N ARG A 580 1.16 17.01 -20.29
CA ARG A 580 0.86 16.17 -19.14
C ARG A 580 2.05 15.27 -18.84
N THR A 581 2.57 15.37 -17.62
CA THR A 581 3.66 14.52 -17.10
C THR A 581 3.30 14.00 -15.71
N GLY A 582 4.19 13.17 -15.12
CA GLY A 582 4.09 12.78 -13.71
C GLY A 582 4.17 13.97 -12.76
N THR A 583 3.81 13.76 -11.49
CA THR A 583 3.90 14.79 -10.43
C THR A 583 5.34 14.92 -9.89
N GLY A 584 5.57 15.88 -8.99
CA GLY A 584 6.89 16.08 -8.42
C GLY A 584 7.84 16.78 -9.38
N VAL A 585 9.13 16.47 -9.27
CA VAL A 585 10.18 16.98 -10.15
C VAL A 585 9.88 16.72 -11.64
N MET A 586 9.15 15.65 -11.95
CA MET A 586 8.76 15.30 -13.32
C MET A 586 7.71 16.27 -13.91
N SER A 587 7.02 17.04 -13.07
CA SER A 587 6.05 18.05 -13.50
C SER A 587 6.74 19.20 -14.23
N TYR A 588 7.98 19.55 -13.86
CA TYR A 588 8.71 20.66 -14.50
C TYR A 588 9.05 20.37 -15.96
N ILE A 589 9.29 19.10 -16.29
CA ILE A 589 9.49 18.66 -17.67
C ILE A 589 8.26 18.99 -18.52
N GLY A 590 7.06 18.87 -17.93
CA GLY A 590 5.79 19.18 -18.58
C GLY A 590 5.59 20.66 -18.93
N LEU A 591 6.37 21.56 -18.32
CA LEU A 591 6.37 23.00 -18.62
C LEU A 591 7.10 23.31 -19.94
N GLY A 592 7.80 22.35 -20.53
CA GLY A 592 8.60 22.53 -21.73
C GLY A 592 9.91 23.29 -21.46
N VAL A 593 10.45 23.95 -22.49
CA VAL A 593 11.66 24.77 -22.39
C VAL A 593 11.28 26.24 -22.59
N GLY A 594 11.92 27.15 -21.85
CA GLY A 594 11.72 28.59 -21.96
C GLY A 594 10.93 29.20 -20.80
N LYS A 595 10.08 30.21 -21.10
CA LYS A 595 9.42 31.05 -20.09
C LYS A 595 8.67 30.25 -19.02
N ASN A 596 7.87 29.26 -19.42
CA ASN A 596 7.05 28.48 -18.49
C ASN A 596 7.89 27.68 -17.50
N LEU A 597 9.01 27.09 -17.93
CA LEU A 597 9.92 26.38 -17.05
C LEU A 597 10.56 27.32 -16.03
N ILE A 598 11.07 28.47 -16.48
CA ILE A 598 11.71 29.46 -15.60
C ILE A 598 10.71 29.98 -14.57
N VAL A 599 9.53 30.42 -15.03
CA VAL A 599 8.47 30.92 -14.15
C VAL A 599 8.00 29.83 -13.19
N GLY A 600 7.86 28.59 -13.65
CA GLY A 600 7.46 27.46 -12.81
C GLY A 600 8.48 27.13 -11.72
N LEU A 601 9.77 27.18 -12.03
CA LEU A 601 10.84 27.00 -11.04
C LEU A 601 10.85 28.13 -10.00
N ILE A 602 10.68 29.39 -10.45
CA ILE A 602 10.60 30.55 -9.56
C ILE A 602 9.36 30.46 -8.66
N ALA A 603 8.19 30.17 -9.22
CA ALA A 603 6.94 30.01 -8.49
C ALA A 603 7.05 28.91 -7.43
N SER A 604 7.65 27.77 -7.78
CA SER A 604 7.91 26.68 -6.84
C SER A 604 8.93 27.04 -5.76
N LEU A 605 9.99 27.76 -6.10
CA LEU A 605 10.98 28.23 -5.13
C LEU A 605 10.33 29.20 -4.13
N ILE A 606 9.47 30.11 -4.62
CA ILE A 606 8.71 31.04 -3.79
C ILE A 606 7.74 30.27 -2.90
N ALA A 607 7.04 29.25 -3.41
CA ALA A 607 6.14 28.45 -2.59
C ALA A 607 6.89 27.69 -1.48
N LEU A 608 8.03 27.09 -1.80
CA LEU A 608 8.88 26.40 -0.84
C LEU A 608 9.42 27.35 0.23
N THR A 609 9.99 28.48 -0.18
CA THR A 609 10.60 29.46 0.74
C THR A 609 9.55 30.18 1.58
N SER A 610 8.38 30.51 1.01
CA SER A 610 7.26 31.11 1.74
C SER A 610 6.64 30.13 2.73
N GLY A 611 6.38 28.88 2.30
CA GLY A 611 5.88 27.83 3.18
C GLY A 611 6.85 27.54 4.33
N PHE A 612 8.15 27.53 4.05
CA PHE A 612 9.21 27.44 5.05
C PHE A 612 9.21 28.64 5.99
N ALA A 613 9.28 29.87 5.48
CA ALA A 613 9.40 31.09 6.27
C ALA A 613 8.18 31.31 7.17
N ILE A 614 6.96 31.18 6.63
CA ILE A 614 5.71 31.29 7.42
C ILE A 614 5.71 30.26 8.54
N THR A 615 6.12 29.02 8.25
CA THR A 615 6.19 27.96 9.26
C THR A 615 7.28 28.27 10.29
N VAL A 616 8.48 28.71 9.89
CA VAL A 616 9.55 29.07 10.81
C VAL A 616 9.16 30.25 11.71
N LEU A 617 8.39 31.22 11.23
CA LEU A 617 7.97 32.37 12.01
C LEU A 617 6.78 32.06 12.94
N LEU A 618 5.76 31.36 12.45
CA LEU A 618 4.48 31.22 13.15
C LEU A 618 4.29 29.89 13.89
N TYR A 619 4.97 28.83 13.48
CA TYR A 619 4.85 27.54 14.15
C TYR A 619 5.37 27.64 15.60
N VAL A 620 4.90 26.79 16.49
CA VAL A 620 5.46 26.63 17.84
C VAL A 620 5.39 25.14 18.12
N ASP A 621 6.54 24.47 18.23
CA ASP A 621 6.60 23.01 18.29
C ASP A 621 5.91 22.44 19.54
N ARG A 622 6.15 23.12 20.66
CA ARG A 622 5.56 22.83 21.97
C ARG A 622 5.13 24.14 22.61
N LYS A 623 3.89 24.20 23.07
CA LYS A 623 3.44 25.32 23.91
C LYS A 623 4.02 25.16 25.31
N THR A 624 4.33 26.28 25.95
CA THR A 624 4.83 26.26 27.33
C THR A 624 3.69 26.17 28.33
N GLU A 625 3.94 25.44 29.40
CA GLU A 625 3.05 25.18 30.53
C GLU A 625 2.57 26.51 31.12
N VAL A 626 3.49 27.46 31.33
CA VAL A 626 3.19 28.81 31.82
C VAL A 626 2.20 29.56 30.91
N LYS A 627 2.36 29.45 29.58
CA LYS A 627 1.52 30.19 28.63
C LYS A 627 0.10 29.62 28.57
N GLU A 628 -0.03 28.30 28.53
CA GLU A 628 -1.35 27.65 28.57
C GLU A 628 -2.01 27.81 29.94
N PHE A 629 -1.27 27.68 31.05
CA PHE A 629 -1.77 27.94 32.40
C PHE A 629 -2.37 29.35 32.53
N LYS A 630 -1.66 30.39 32.05
CA LYS A 630 -2.18 31.77 32.04
C LYS A 630 -3.45 31.92 31.19
N LYS A 631 -3.56 31.18 30.09
CA LYS A 631 -4.75 31.19 29.22
C LYS A 631 -5.94 30.53 29.92
N VAL A 632 -5.71 29.43 30.65
CA VAL A 632 -6.73 28.77 31.47
C VAL A 632 -7.16 29.69 32.61
N ASN A 633 -6.23 30.34 33.31
CA ASN A 633 -6.54 31.35 34.35
C ASN A 633 -7.48 32.43 33.81
N LYS A 634 -7.16 33.03 32.66
CA LYS A 634 -8.02 34.05 32.04
C LYS A 634 -9.41 33.50 31.73
N THR A 635 -9.50 32.25 31.30
CA THR A 635 -10.77 31.57 30.99
C THR A 635 -11.59 31.33 32.26
N TYR A 636 -10.95 30.83 33.32
CA TYR A 636 -11.58 30.56 34.62
C TYR A 636 -12.09 31.86 35.27
N ILE A 637 -11.27 32.90 35.35
CA ILE A 637 -11.67 34.21 35.89
C ILE A 637 -12.83 34.81 35.08
N ASN A 638 -12.77 34.76 33.74
CA ASN A 638 -13.88 35.26 32.92
C ASN A 638 -15.18 34.47 33.13
N LEU A 639 -15.09 33.16 33.35
CA LEU A 639 -16.24 32.32 33.68
C LEU A 639 -16.84 32.69 35.03
N LEU A 640 -16.02 32.90 36.06
CA LEU A 640 -16.47 33.34 37.38
C LEU A 640 -17.20 34.69 37.30
N LEU A 641 -16.59 35.67 36.61
CA LEU A 641 -17.18 37.02 36.45
C LEU A 641 -18.56 36.97 35.79
N LYS A 642 -18.71 36.16 34.73
CA LYS A 642 -19.97 36.06 33.97
C LYS A 642 -21.03 35.23 34.67
N SER A 643 -20.68 34.02 35.11
CA SER A 643 -21.65 33.09 35.74
C SER A 643 -22.17 33.58 37.09
N LYS A 644 -21.34 34.33 37.84
CA LYS A 644 -21.74 34.90 39.13
C LYS A 644 -22.18 36.36 39.05
N GLN A 645 -22.06 37.01 37.89
CA GLN A 645 -22.33 38.44 37.68
C GLN A 645 -21.55 39.36 38.65
N ILE A 646 -20.28 39.05 38.89
CA ILE A 646 -19.42 39.76 39.84
C ILE A 646 -18.43 40.67 39.08
N SER A 647 -18.11 41.84 39.65
CA SER A 647 -17.09 42.76 39.11
C SER A 647 -15.66 42.25 39.31
N LYS A 648 -14.75 42.64 38.40
CA LYS A 648 -13.30 42.40 38.54
C LYS A 648 -12.69 42.97 39.83
N LYS A 649 -13.32 43.97 40.45
CA LYS A 649 -12.86 44.59 41.70
C LYS A 649 -13.28 43.83 42.96
N ASN A 650 -14.00 42.71 42.84
CA ASN A 650 -14.40 41.92 43.99
C ASN A 650 -13.18 41.29 44.69
N GLU A 651 -13.09 41.45 46.01
CA GLU A 651 -11.95 40.99 46.83
C GLU A 651 -11.65 39.50 46.63
N LYS A 652 -12.67 38.64 46.54
CA LYS A 652 -12.49 37.20 46.34
C LYS A 652 -11.93 36.88 44.94
N ILE A 653 -12.28 37.65 43.91
CA ILE A 653 -11.70 37.48 42.56
C ILE A 653 -10.24 37.90 42.55
N ILE A 654 -9.89 38.98 43.26
CA ILE A 654 -8.51 39.44 43.42
C ILE A 654 -7.69 38.37 44.15
N GLU A 655 -8.21 37.85 45.26
CA GLU A 655 -7.56 36.78 46.04
C GLU A 655 -7.30 35.52 45.21
N ILE A 656 -8.30 35.05 44.44
CA ILE A 656 -8.15 33.90 43.53
C ILE A 656 -7.09 34.20 42.47
N ASN A 657 -7.12 35.39 41.86
CA ASN A 657 -6.16 35.76 40.83
C ASN A 657 -4.72 35.84 41.37
N ASP A 658 -4.53 36.32 42.60
CA ASP A 658 -3.24 36.36 43.28
C ASP A 658 -2.72 34.96 43.62
N LYS A 659 -3.58 34.06 44.12
CA LYS A 659 -3.22 32.65 44.34
C LYS A 659 -2.79 31.97 43.04
N LEU A 660 -3.56 32.15 41.96
CA LEU A 660 -3.24 31.61 40.64
C LEU A 660 -1.97 32.24 40.05
N ALA A 661 -1.69 33.52 40.32
CA ALA A 661 -0.46 34.19 39.90
C ALA A 661 0.78 33.61 40.60
N LYS A 662 0.68 33.33 41.92
CA LYS A 662 1.73 32.65 42.69
C LYS A 662 2.03 31.26 42.14
N ILE A 663 0.99 30.47 41.85
CA ILE A 663 1.13 29.16 41.18
C ILE A 663 1.82 29.32 39.82
N GLY A 664 1.44 30.34 39.04
CA GLY A 664 2.10 30.64 37.75
C GLY A 664 3.58 30.98 37.87
N LEU A 665 4.02 31.56 38.98
CA LEU A 665 5.44 31.81 39.29
C LEU A 665 6.17 30.52 39.66
N LYS A 666 5.55 29.64 40.47
CA LYS A 666 6.10 28.29 40.78
C LYS A 666 6.37 27.51 39.48
N ILE A 667 5.38 27.46 38.57
CA ILE A 667 5.52 26.78 37.27
C ILE A 667 6.64 27.40 36.42
N LYS A 668 6.82 28.74 36.47
CA LYS A 668 7.87 29.42 35.70
C LYS A 668 9.28 29.16 36.24
N GLY A 669 9.42 29.02 37.57
CA GLY A 669 10.69 28.72 38.23
C GLY A 669 11.12 27.27 38.11
N GLU A 670 10.19 26.37 37.77
CA GLU A 670 10.45 24.94 37.67
C GLU A 670 11.22 24.57 36.39
N ASN A 671 12.25 23.72 36.55
CA ASN A 671 13.09 23.27 35.44
C ASN A 671 12.93 21.77 35.13
N ASN A 672 12.15 21.03 35.92
CA ASN A 672 11.85 19.60 35.72
C ASN A 672 11.40 19.28 34.28
N TYR A 673 10.60 20.16 33.65
CA TYR A 673 10.14 20.02 32.27
C TYR A 673 11.27 19.95 31.23
N LYS A 674 12.35 20.72 31.45
CA LYS A 674 13.49 20.74 30.53
C LYS A 674 14.40 19.53 30.74
N GLN A 675 14.65 19.16 31.99
CA GLN A 675 15.45 17.98 32.33
C GLN A 675 14.80 16.71 31.77
N TYR A 676 13.49 16.56 31.97
CA TYR A 676 12.73 15.44 31.40
C TYR A 676 12.80 15.41 29.86
N GLU A 677 12.64 16.57 29.20
CA GLU A 677 12.77 16.70 27.74
C GLU A 677 14.17 16.31 27.23
N GLU A 678 15.23 16.75 27.90
CA GLU A 678 16.63 16.47 27.53
C GLU A 678 16.97 14.98 27.61
N VAL A 679 16.52 14.30 28.66
CA VAL A 679 16.71 12.85 28.81
C VAL A 679 15.94 12.08 27.74
N LEU A 680 14.68 12.45 27.48
CA LEU A 680 13.86 11.85 26.41
C LEU A 680 14.50 11.98 25.02
N ILE A 681 15.01 13.16 24.69
CA ILE A 681 15.69 13.41 23.41
C ILE A 681 16.97 12.59 23.31
N SER A 682 17.75 12.55 24.40
CA SER A 682 19.02 11.80 24.45
C SER A 682 18.78 10.30 24.27
N LEU A 683 17.79 9.75 24.96
CA LEU A 683 17.37 8.36 24.83
C LEU A 683 16.97 8.06 23.38
N SER A 684 16.06 8.86 22.82
CA SER A 684 15.59 8.67 21.45
C SER A 684 16.72 8.75 20.41
N ASN A 685 17.70 9.64 20.61
CA ASN A 685 18.88 9.72 19.73
C ASN A 685 19.71 8.44 19.76
N LYS A 686 19.91 7.85 20.96
CA LYS A 686 20.67 6.61 21.13
C LYS A 686 19.91 5.41 20.56
N GLU A 687 18.60 5.34 20.76
CA GLU A 687 17.74 4.30 20.16
C GLU A 687 17.80 4.33 18.63
N ILE A 688 17.71 5.53 18.03
CA ILE A 688 17.83 5.68 16.56
C ILE A 688 19.23 5.28 16.09
N LYS A 689 20.28 5.61 16.85
CA LYS A 689 21.66 5.19 16.54
C LYS A 689 21.75 3.66 16.55
N LEU A 690 21.22 3.01 17.59
CA LEU A 690 21.18 1.55 17.71
C LEU A 690 20.38 0.92 16.56
N GLN A 691 19.23 1.49 16.21
CA GLN A 691 18.42 1.03 15.09
C GLN A 691 19.19 1.10 13.76
N LYS A 692 19.86 2.22 13.46
CA LYS A 692 20.69 2.34 12.25
C LYS A 692 21.85 1.34 12.22
N MET A 693 22.44 1.05 13.37
CA MET A 693 23.49 0.05 13.50
C MET A 693 22.93 -1.35 13.22
N ASN A 694 21.77 -1.69 13.80
CA ASN A 694 21.05 -2.94 13.52
C ASN A 694 20.69 -3.07 12.03
N ASP A 695 20.16 -2.03 11.41
CA ASP A 695 19.77 -2.04 9.99
C ASP A 695 20.97 -2.32 9.08
N LYS A 696 22.11 -1.67 9.35
CA LYS A 696 23.36 -1.94 8.62
C LYS A 696 23.88 -3.36 8.84
N PHE A 697 23.76 -3.87 10.07
CA PHE A 697 24.16 -5.24 10.41
C PHE A 697 23.29 -6.27 9.69
N THR A 698 21.95 -6.14 9.77
CA THR A 698 21.00 -7.03 9.09
C THR A 698 21.16 -6.98 7.57
N PHE A 699 21.36 -5.79 6.98
CA PHE A 699 21.59 -5.66 5.54
C PHE A 699 22.86 -6.39 5.09
N LYS A 700 23.95 -6.29 5.85
CA LYS A 700 25.19 -7.05 5.57
C LYS A 700 24.97 -8.56 5.71
N LYS A 701 24.25 -9.01 6.75
CA LYS A 701 23.89 -10.43 6.91
C LYS A 701 23.03 -10.95 5.75
N ASP A 702 22.02 -10.20 5.32
CA ASP A 702 21.17 -10.57 4.17
C ASP A 702 21.96 -10.66 2.86
N LEU A 703 22.90 -9.74 2.61
CA LEU A 703 23.82 -9.83 1.47
C LEU A 703 24.73 -11.06 1.54
N MET A 704 25.28 -11.38 2.71
CA MET A 704 26.10 -12.58 2.91
C MET A 704 25.27 -13.85 2.69
N PHE A 705 24.05 -13.90 3.20
CA PHE A 705 23.12 -15.00 3.02
C PHE A 705 22.79 -15.23 1.54
N LYS A 706 22.40 -14.17 0.82
CA LYS A 706 22.10 -14.26 -0.63
C LYS A 706 23.30 -14.71 -1.47
N LYS A 707 24.51 -14.35 -1.06
CA LYS A 707 25.74 -14.83 -1.72
C LYS A 707 26.00 -16.29 -1.41
N ALA A 708 25.84 -16.72 -0.15
CA ALA A 708 25.99 -18.11 0.25
C ALA A 708 24.98 -19.00 -0.50
N GLU A 709 23.68 -18.67 -0.48
CA GLU A 709 22.64 -19.46 -1.14
C GLU A 709 22.88 -19.64 -2.65
N LYS A 710 23.39 -18.63 -3.36
CA LYS A 710 23.77 -18.77 -4.78
C LYS A 710 24.90 -19.75 -5.03
N LEU A 711 25.79 -19.95 -4.05
CA LEU A 711 26.96 -20.84 -4.16
C LEU A 711 26.64 -22.27 -3.72
N LYS A 712 25.54 -22.48 -2.99
CA LYS A 712 25.14 -23.77 -2.42
C LYS A 712 25.04 -24.90 -3.44
N SER A 713 24.62 -24.61 -4.68
CA SER A 713 24.49 -25.57 -5.77
C SER A 713 25.67 -25.59 -6.75
N VAL A 714 26.65 -24.69 -6.57
CA VAL A 714 27.75 -24.45 -7.54
C VAL A 714 29.12 -24.78 -6.94
N ASP A 715 29.37 -24.38 -5.68
CA ASP A 715 30.67 -24.50 -5.01
C ASP A 715 30.46 -24.59 -3.48
N ILE A 716 30.52 -25.81 -2.94
CA ILE A 716 30.23 -26.12 -1.54
C ILE A 716 31.31 -25.57 -0.60
N GLU A 717 32.58 -25.57 -1.01
CA GLU A 717 33.67 -25.03 -0.20
C GLU A 717 33.51 -23.51 0.00
N LYS A 718 33.23 -22.78 -1.08
CA LYS A 718 32.92 -21.35 -0.97
C LYS A 718 31.62 -21.10 -0.21
N TYR A 719 30.59 -21.92 -0.40
CA TYR A 719 29.37 -21.84 0.42
C TYR A 719 29.70 -21.92 1.91
N ASN A 720 30.51 -22.91 2.32
CA ASN A 720 30.90 -23.10 3.71
C ASN A 720 31.70 -21.93 4.26
N GLU A 721 32.63 -21.37 3.48
CA GLU A 721 33.36 -20.16 3.85
C GLU A 721 32.41 -18.98 4.14
N PHE A 722 31.42 -18.75 3.26
CA PHE A 722 30.44 -17.70 3.43
C PHE A 722 29.46 -17.99 4.59
N ALA A 723 29.09 -19.24 4.81
CA ALA A 723 28.22 -19.67 5.91
C ALA A 723 28.91 -19.49 7.27
N ILE A 724 30.19 -19.85 7.40
CA ILE A 724 31.00 -19.58 8.61
C ILE A 724 31.11 -18.08 8.84
N LYS A 725 31.39 -17.31 7.77
CA LYS A 725 31.47 -15.85 7.85
C LYS A 725 30.14 -15.21 8.27
N TYR A 726 29.01 -15.75 7.83
CA TYR A 726 27.68 -15.32 8.26
C TYR A 726 27.43 -15.61 9.75
N ASN A 727 27.71 -16.84 10.18
CA ASN A 727 27.49 -17.26 11.57
C ASN A 727 28.38 -16.49 12.56
N ASN A 728 29.63 -16.21 12.17
CA ASN A 728 30.58 -15.43 12.97
C ASN A 728 30.38 -13.91 12.87
N PHE A 729 29.47 -13.44 12.02
CA PHE A 729 29.16 -12.01 11.93
C PHE A 729 28.25 -11.61 13.09
N VAL A 730 28.87 -11.21 14.19
CA VAL A 730 28.20 -10.77 15.42
C VAL A 730 28.23 -9.25 15.59
N LYS A 731 27.35 -8.74 16.44
CA LYS A 731 27.36 -7.32 16.84
C LYS A 731 28.63 -7.04 17.65
N GLY A 732 29.44 -6.07 17.23
CA GLY A 732 30.67 -5.71 17.96
C GLY A 732 30.44 -4.76 19.14
N ASP A 733 31.50 -4.47 19.90
CA ASP A 733 31.52 -3.72 21.17
C ASP A 733 30.79 -2.37 21.14
N ASN A 734 30.78 -1.70 19.98
CA ASN A 734 30.04 -0.45 19.79
C ASN A 734 28.52 -0.60 19.97
N PHE A 735 27.94 -1.78 19.70
CA PHE A 735 26.52 -2.05 19.95
C PHE A 735 26.25 -2.09 21.45
N GLU A 736 27.04 -2.88 22.19
CA GLU A 736 26.91 -3.04 23.63
C GLU A 736 27.09 -1.72 24.37
N LEU A 737 28.05 -0.90 23.93
CA LEU A 737 28.25 0.46 24.46
C LEU A 737 26.99 1.32 24.31
N VAL A 738 26.33 1.28 23.14
CA VAL A 738 25.10 2.06 22.90
C VAL A 738 23.93 1.48 23.70
N GLU A 739 23.81 0.16 23.79
CA GLU A 739 22.77 -0.51 24.60
C GLU A 739 22.91 -0.18 26.09
N ASN A 740 24.14 -0.15 26.62
CA ASN A 740 24.41 0.24 28.00
C ASN A 740 24.10 1.73 28.25
N GLN A 741 24.41 2.60 27.29
CA GLN A 741 24.00 4.02 27.36
C GLN A 741 22.47 4.17 27.39
N ILE A 742 21.74 3.37 26.62
CA ILE A 742 20.27 3.35 26.63
C ILE A 742 19.75 2.90 27.99
N LYS A 743 20.31 1.83 28.57
CA LYS A 743 19.94 1.36 29.92
C LYS A 743 20.12 2.45 30.97
N GLN A 744 21.27 3.13 30.98
CA GLN A 744 21.53 4.25 31.90
C GLN A 744 20.53 5.40 31.71
N LEU A 745 20.23 5.76 30.45
CA LEU A 745 19.27 6.82 30.15
C LEU A 745 17.84 6.45 30.58
N ASN A 746 17.44 5.18 30.51
CA ASN A 746 16.14 4.73 31.01
C ASN A 746 16.02 4.87 32.53
N VAL A 747 17.07 4.54 33.29
CA VAL A 747 17.08 4.75 34.75
C VAL A 747 16.94 6.24 35.09
N ASN A 748 17.69 7.10 34.38
CA ASN A 748 17.57 8.56 34.55
C ASN A 748 16.17 9.07 34.17
N LEU A 749 15.58 8.50 33.12
CA LEU A 749 14.24 8.86 32.66
C LEU A 749 13.19 8.59 33.74
N GLU A 750 13.22 7.42 34.38
CA GLU A 750 12.29 7.06 35.45
C GLU A 750 12.37 8.03 36.63
N ALA A 751 13.58 8.45 37.02
CA ALA A 751 13.79 9.43 38.07
C ALA A 751 13.18 10.81 37.72
N GLU A 752 13.40 11.28 36.49
CA GLU A 752 12.86 12.57 36.03
C GLU A 752 11.35 12.55 35.85
N VAL A 753 10.78 11.44 35.35
CA VAL A 753 9.32 11.23 35.27
C VAL A 753 8.68 11.34 36.66
N LYS A 754 9.31 10.77 37.69
CA LYS A 754 8.80 10.82 39.06
C LYS A 754 8.79 12.26 39.61
N LYS A 755 9.86 13.03 39.40
CA LYS A 755 9.91 14.45 39.78
C LYS A 755 8.84 15.26 39.06
N TYR A 756 8.68 15.04 37.76
CA TYR A 756 7.68 15.69 36.92
C TYR A 756 6.25 15.43 37.41
N LYS A 757 5.90 14.17 37.66
CA LYS A 757 4.57 13.79 38.15
C LYS A 757 4.27 14.35 39.54
N ASN A 758 5.21 14.24 40.46
CA ASN A 758 5.05 14.80 41.81
C ASN A 758 4.76 16.30 41.76
N PHE A 759 5.51 17.07 40.96
CA PHE A 759 5.30 18.51 40.82
C PHE A 759 3.95 18.84 40.17
N THR A 760 3.59 18.16 39.08
CA THR A 760 2.33 18.41 38.38
C THR A 760 1.11 18.06 39.23
N ASP A 761 1.16 16.96 39.99
CA ASP A 761 0.10 16.54 40.92
C ASP A 761 -0.05 17.51 42.10
N GLU A 762 1.06 18.00 42.66
CA GLU A 762 1.05 19.02 43.73
C GLU A 762 0.36 20.30 43.26
N ILE A 763 0.74 20.80 42.08
CA ILE A 763 0.15 22.02 41.50
C ILE A 763 -1.33 21.80 41.14
N LEU A 764 -1.69 20.64 40.59
CA LEU A 764 -3.09 20.32 40.30
C LEU A 764 -3.94 20.30 41.56
N LYS A 765 -3.41 19.75 42.67
CA LYS A 765 -4.09 19.75 43.96
C LYS A 765 -4.34 21.16 44.47
N GLU A 766 -3.32 22.03 44.47
CA GLU A 766 -3.47 23.46 44.83
C GLU A 766 -4.54 24.16 43.98
N ILE A 767 -4.57 23.91 42.66
CA ILE A 767 -5.57 24.49 41.75
C ILE A 767 -6.97 23.96 42.05
N TYR A 768 -7.12 22.66 42.28
CA TYR A 768 -8.43 22.05 42.54
C TYR A 768 -9.02 22.53 43.87
N GLU A 769 -8.19 22.76 44.88
CA GLU A 769 -8.62 23.39 46.14
C GLU A 769 -9.15 24.82 45.91
N ILE A 770 -8.51 25.60 45.02
CA ILE A 770 -9.01 26.94 44.64
C ILE A 770 -10.34 26.84 43.89
N ILE A 771 -10.49 25.88 42.98
CA ILE A 771 -11.71 25.71 42.16
C ILE A 771 -12.89 25.18 42.99
N ASP A 772 -12.63 24.28 43.94
CA ASP A 772 -13.66 23.65 44.76
C ASP A 772 -14.09 24.50 45.97
N ASN A 773 -13.51 25.69 46.14
CA ASN A 773 -13.89 26.64 47.17
C ASN A 773 -15.42 26.91 47.10
N LYS A 774 -16.11 26.67 48.23
CA LYS A 774 -17.57 26.72 48.33
C LYS A 774 -18.17 28.06 47.91
N ASP A 775 -17.46 29.16 48.15
CA ASP A 775 -17.96 30.51 47.89
C ASP A 775 -17.97 30.91 46.40
N MET A 776 -17.15 30.25 45.57
CA MET A 776 -16.91 30.60 44.15
C MET A 776 -17.20 29.43 43.20
N LYS A 777 -17.95 28.42 43.68
CA LYS A 777 -18.20 27.18 42.95
C LYS A 777 -19.03 27.41 41.69
N LEU A 778 -18.51 26.93 40.55
CA LEU A 778 -19.21 26.88 39.26
C LEU A 778 -20.20 25.70 39.21
N ASP A 779 -21.03 25.67 38.17
CA ASP A 779 -21.81 24.49 37.81
C ASP A 779 -20.89 23.26 37.66
N LYS A 780 -21.39 22.07 38.05
CA LYS A 780 -20.60 20.83 38.05
C LYS A 780 -19.91 20.56 36.70
N GLN A 781 -20.59 20.83 35.59
CA GLN A 781 -20.02 20.62 34.25
C GLN A 781 -18.93 21.64 33.91
N LEU A 782 -19.09 22.90 34.32
CA LEU A 782 -18.09 23.97 34.14
C LEU A 782 -16.88 23.77 35.05
N THR A 783 -17.08 23.27 36.27
CA THR A 783 -16.00 22.90 37.18
C THR A 783 -15.14 21.81 36.55
N THR A 784 -15.75 20.73 36.03
CA THR A 784 -15.01 19.68 35.33
C THR A 784 -14.27 20.22 34.11
N PHE A 785 -14.91 21.06 33.29
CA PHE A 785 -14.29 21.72 32.14
C PHE A 785 -13.03 22.51 32.50
N VAL A 786 -13.08 23.31 33.57
CA VAL A 786 -11.94 24.11 34.01
C VAL A 786 -10.83 23.22 34.54
N LYS A 787 -11.17 22.20 35.35
CA LYS A 787 -10.20 21.22 35.87
C LYS A 787 -9.49 20.47 34.74
N ASP A 788 -10.22 20.00 33.74
CA ASP A 788 -9.63 19.32 32.58
C ASP A 788 -8.73 20.24 31.77
N LYS A 789 -9.07 21.52 31.63
CA LYS A 789 -8.18 22.51 31.00
C LYS A 789 -6.90 22.75 31.79
N TYR A 790 -6.95 22.80 33.11
CA TYR A 790 -5.74 22.91 33.94
C TYR A 790 -4.88 21.65 33.86
N TYR A 791 -5.50 20.47 33.87
CA TYR A 791 -4.81 19.20 33.61
C TYR A 791 -4.09 19.22 32.27
N ASN A 792 -4.77 19.60 31.19
CA ASN A 792 -4.16 19.69 29.85
C ASN A 792 -3.04 20.73 29.79
N ALA A 793 -3.17 21.87 30.51
CA ALA A 793 -2.15 22.92 30.52
C ALA A 793 -0.87 22.50 31.24
N LEU A 794 -0.98 21.74 32.35
CA LEU A 794 0.18 21.26 33.12
C LEU A 794 0.83 20.03 32.50
N ASN A 795 0.02 19.17 31.85
CA ASN A 795 0.49 17.98 31.15
C ASN A 795 0.76 18.23 29.66
N ILE A 796 0.82 19.50 29.22
CA ILE A 796 0.99 19.86 27.80
C ILE A 796 2.30 19.30 27.21
N PHE A 797 3.32 19.11 28.05
CA PHE A 797 4.56 18.43 27.66
C PHE A 797 4.30 16.99 27.22
N GLU A 798 3.79 16.15 28.13
CA GLU A 798 3.51 14.73 27.87
C GLU A 798 2.47 14.56 26.76
N ILE A 799 1.47 15.45 26.68
CA ILE A 799 0.49 15.46 25.59
C ILE A 799 1.17 15.75 24.24
N ASN A 800 2.10 16.70 24.16
CA ASN A 800 2.83 16.99 22.91
C ASN A 800 3.76 15.85 22.47
N TYR A 801 4.24 15.05 23.42
CA TYR A 801 5.04 13.85 23.16
C TYR A 801 4.20 12.57 23.06
N GLU A 802 2.86 12.67 23.13
CA GLU A 802 1.90 11.56 23.08
C GLU A 802 2.15 10.48 24.16
N ILE A 803 2.63 10.92 25.32
CA ILE A 803 2.79 10.09 26.52
C ILE A 803 1.44 10.00 27.26
N ASN A 804 0.71 11.11 27.31
CA ASN A 804 -0.66 11.19 27.84
C ASN A 804 -1.63 11.72 26.78
N ASP A 805 -2.89 11.29 26.89
CA ASP A 805 -3.96 11.82 26.06
C ASP A 805 -4.47 13.16 26.60
N GLU A 806 -4.82 14.08 25.69
CA GLU A 806 -5.53 15.30 26.07
C GLU A 806 -6.93 14.95 26.60
N LYS A 807 -7.32 15.49 27.76
CA LYS A 807 -8.68 15.32 28.24
C LYS A 807 -9.64 16.06 27.31
N THR A 808 -10.46 15.28 26.62
CA THR A 808 -11.43 15.79 25.64
C THR A 808 -12.60 16.47 26.35
N ILE A 809 -13.04 17.59 25.77
CA ILE A 809 -14.14 18.37 26.30
C ILE A 809 -15.42 18.01 25.55
N ASP A 810 -16.44 17.54 26.27
CA ASP A 810 -17.75 17.22 25.70
C ASP A 810 -18.38 18.45 25.04
N TYR A 811 -18.92 18.26 23.84
CA TYR A 811 -19.66 19.28 23.07
C TYR A 811 -20.79 19.93 23.87
N LYS A 812 -21.50 19.18 24.73
CA LYS A 812 -22.57 19.72 25.60
C LYS A 812 -22.02 20.76 26.57
N VAL A 813 -20.84 20.49 27.12
CA VAL A 813 -20.14 21.37 28.06
C VAL A 813 -19.56 22.60 27.34
N LEU A 814 -19.07 22.43 26.11
CA LEU A 814 -18.69 23.55 25.22
C LEU A 814 -19.88 24.48 24.94
N LYS A 815 -21.06 23.93 24.64
CA LYS A 815 -22.28 24.72 24.42
C LYS A 815 -22.69 25.49 25.68
N LEU A 816 -22.60 24.86 26.86
CA LEU A 816 -22.85 25.51 28.15
C LEU A 816 -21.85 26.65 28.42
N PHE A 817 -20.56 26.42 28.17
CA PHE A 817 -19.51 27.45 28.24
C PHE A 817 -19.80 28.65 27.34
N TYR A 818 -20.16 28.42 26.07
CA TYR A 818 -20.51 29.51 25.15
C TYR A 818 -21.81 30.23 25.54
N LYS A 819 -22.77 29.53 26.15
CA LYS A 819 -23.99 30.12 26.70
C LYS A 819 -23.67 31.09 27.84
N GLU A 820 -22.90 30.66 28.84
CA GLU A 820 -22.44 31.51 29.95
C GLU A 820 -21.58 32.69 29.46
N MET A 821 -20.76 32.47 28.44
CA MET A 821 -19.95 33.52 27.82
C MET A 821 -20.78 34.54 27.02
N LYS A 822 -22.03 34.23 26.66
CA LYS A 822 -22.93 35.11 25.88
C LYS A 822 -24.06 35.77 26.70
N VAL A 823 -24.08 35.64 28.03
CA VAL A 823 -25.01 36.42 28.87
C VAL A 823 -24.50 37.86 28.96
N GLY A 824 -24.95 38.63 27.96
CA GLY A 824 -24.58 40.02 27.70
C GLY A 824 -24.95 40.34 26.25
N LYS A 825 -26.25 40.19 25.93
CA LYS A 825 -26.96 40.50 24.67
C LYS A 825 -26.27 40.05 23.37
N ILE A 826 -26.91 39.13 22.63
CA ILE A 826 -27.46 39.38 21.27
C ILE A 826 -28.54 38.30 21.02
N ASN A 827 -29.80 38.73 21.00
CA ASN A 827 -30.88 38.08 20.25
C ASN A 827 -30.64 38.41 18.78
N VAL A 828 -30.28 37.43 17.95
CA VAL A 828 -30.59 37.46 16.52
C VAL A 828 -30.92 36.03 16.10
N LYS A 829 -32.07 35.93 15.45
CA LYS A 829 -32.71 34.75 14.87
C LYS A 829 -31.79 33.96 13.95
#